data_AF-A0AAV8EAJ1-F1
#
_entry.id   AF-A0AAV8EAJ1-F1
#
_cell.length_a   1.000
_cell.length_b   1.000
_cell.length_c   1.000
_cell.angle_alpha   90.00
_cell.angle_beta   90.00
_cell.angle_gamma   90.00
#
_symmetry.space_group_name_H-M   'P 1'
#
loop_
_entity.id
_entity.type
_entity.pdbx_description
1 polymer ?
#
loop_
_entity_poly.entity_id
_entity_poly.type
_entity_poly.pdbx_seq_one_letter_code
_entity_poly.pdbx_strand_id
1 'polypeptide(L)'
;MHGRPRKATKQEDPAAAAAKSARLRVLQSQLLHFHHNRIYTKEAVSVSSKLLDINPEIYTGWNYRKLAFQHNLKEVSDTDTDTETIKSAIEDELRMVEVALRRNPKSYGAWYHRKWILGQKLVLANFDHEFRLLDMLLKADARNFHGWNYRRFIARLKDVSEEEELKFTMDMINTNFSNYSAWHNRSMLLSKLLRKKVKGFHEEESILSDEFELVRQALFTDPSDQSGWFYHLWLLDQTSTPHKPHLVSSWPSDKLNIEISAQFKEKCERFPIIFCFNQQVDGVNLATVTVNSKLVSSEHITWKPLSANNSRKSKIWVAFLQNFNKYCDNSEGLSVEISLHCCESIVHLKFLMKLSHMDHQGKNGDGFEELFLWDCPKSQEINPYLVSYDPWRLRVESVEEDAKWHLDTLSAEIALFKEMSECDEDSKFVKLTLARLLGAHNSIKSGGSSYFEEILKLYDDLIKLDAPHFSYYRDERSLVLLDQMTSSKDSLVEYCSRCENTSFSCINPQLCINFSGLNLTRIGFVERLLWVQILDLSHNNLTSILGLEALQLLVCLNLSHNQIMSFTALEPIKSLQSLKVLDLSFNEIGSHPVDTTRYLCSSPLSHTCNVTETMEELARENIKIGDFWEAILLFESLQLAQLDMQGNPVTNERFRVLVEKVIPCLKWLDGKPVR
;
A
#
# COMPACT_ATOMS: atom_id res chain seq x y z
N MET A 1 -16.22 28.46 3.59
CA MET A 1 -17.13 27.65 2.75
C MET A 1 -18.03 26.74 3.58
N HIS A 2 -17.58 26.21 4.71
CA HIS A 2 -18.37 25.25 5.51
C HIS A 2 -19.39 25.90 6.45
N GLY A 3 -20.47 25.18 6.77
CA GLY A 3 -21.46 25.55 7.78
C GLY A 3 -22.35 26.75 7.46
N ARG A 4 -22.31 27.29 6.24
CA ARG A 4 -23.22 28.37 5.82
C ARG A 4 -24.61 27.77 5.56
N PRO A 5 -25.64 28.13 6.35
CA PRO A 5 -26.98 27.65 6.10
C PRO A 5 -27.42 28.05 4.69
N ARG A 6 -28.10 27.15 3.95
CA ARG A 6 -28.65 27.47 2.62
C ARG A 6 -29.72 28.58 2.66
N LYS A 7 -30.30 28.88 3.82
CA LYS A 7 -31.26 29.98 4.02
C LYS A 7 -30.57 31.16 4.70
N ALA A 8 -30.78 32.37 4.16
CA ALA A 8 -30.14 33.59 4.61
C ALA A 8 -30.55 33.97 6.03
N THR A 9 -29.58 33.99 6.95
CA THR A 9 -29.72 34.59 8.28
C THR A 9 -29.67 36.12 8.15
N LYS A 10 -30.81 36.75 7.82
CA LYS A 10 -30.95 38.15 7.37
C LYS A 10 -30.13 38.43 6.10
N GLN A 11 -30.66 39.23 5.16
CA GLN A 11 -29.79 39.80 4.13
C GLN A 11 -28.68 40.55 4.88
N GLU A 12 -27.43 40.07 4.82
CA GLU A 12 -26.29 40.93 5.11
C GLU A 12 -26.50 42.16 4.24
N ASP A 13 -26.55 43.35 4.85
CA ASP A 13 -26.69 44.60 4.13
C ASP A 13 -25.65 44.60 2.99
N PRO A 14 -26.09 44.59 1.72
CA PRO A 14 -25.18 44.54 0.57
C PRO A 14 -24.16 45.67 0.63
N ALA A 15 -24.51 46.81 1.20
CA ALA A 15 -23.60 47.93 1.42
C ALA A 15 -22.52 47.58 2.45
N ALA A 16 -22.86 46.91 3.55
CA ALA A 16 -21.89 46.44 4.56
C ALA A 16 -20.94 45.37 4.00
N ALA A 17 -21.44 44.43 3.20
CA ALA A 17 -20.62 43.41 2.55
C ALA A 17 -19.67 44.02 1.50
N ALA A 18 -20.16 44.98 0.71
CA ALA A 18 -19.36 45.74 -0.25
C ALA A 18 -18.29 46.59 0.46
N ALA A 19 -18.63 47.27 1.56
CA ALA A 19 -17.71 48.06 2.36
C ALA A 19 -16.60 47.18 2.97
N LYS A 20 -16.95 46.00 3.50
CA LYS A 20 -15.99 45.02 4.02
C LYS A 20 -15.03 44.53 2.92
N SER A 21 -15.55 44.25 1.74
CA SER A 21 -14.77 43.81 0.58
C SER A 21 -13.85 44.91 0.06
N ALA A 22 -14.31 46.17 0.03
CA ALA A 22 -13.50 47.33 -0.32
C ALA A 22 -12.35 47.53 0.69
N ARG A 23 -12.65 47.46 1.99
CA ARG A 23 -11.63 47.56 3.05
C ARG A 23 -10.57 46.46 2.93
N LEU A 24 -10.97 45.22 2.66
CA LEU A 24 -10.03 44.12 2.48
C LEU A 24 -9.11 44.35 1.27
N ARG A 25 -9.65 44.81 0.14
CA ARG A 25 -8.85 45.14 -1.06
C ARG A 25 -7.83 46.24 -0.79
N VAL A 26 -8.21 47.30 -0.08
CA VAL A 26 -7.29 48.37 0.30
C VAL A 26 -6.14 47.84 1.15
N LEU A 27 -6.44 47.05 2.18
CA LEU A 27 -5.42 46.45 3.05
C LEU A 27 -4.50 45.49 2.29
N GLN A 28 -5.03 44.70 1.35
CA GLN A 28 -4.23 43.82 0.49
C GLN A 28 -3.28 44.61 -0.40
N SER A 29 -3.75 45.66 -1.07
CA SER A 29 -2.91 46.51 -1.92
C SER A 29 -1.80 47.19 -1.12
N GLN A 30 -2.12 47.70 0.07
CA GLN A 30 -1.13 48.30 0.97
C GLN A 30 -0.08 47.27 1.42
N LEU A 31 -0.51 46.07 1.85
CA LEU A 31 0.40 45.01 2.24
C LEU A 31 1.33 44.60 1.09
N LEU A 32 0.79 44.43 -0.12
CA LEU A 32 1.60 44.11 -1.30
C LEU A 32 2.60 45.23 -1.60
N HIS A 33 2.20 46.49 -1.51
CA HIS A 33 3.12 47.61 -1.67
C HIS A 33 4.28 47.56 -0.66
N PHE A 34 3.99 47.35 0.63
CA PHE A 34 5.03 47.22 1.65
C PHE A 34 5.92 46.00 1.42
N HIS A 35 5.34 44.87 1.01
CA HIS A 35 6.08 43.66 0.70
C HIS A 35 7.07 43.85 -0.46
N HIS A 36 6.62 44.42 -1.59
CA HIS A 36 7.47 44.65 -2.77
C HIS A 36 8.62 45.63 -2.48
N ASN A 37 8.36 46.65 -1.65
CA ASN A 37 9.36 47.66 -1.29
C ASN A 37 10.16 47.31 -0.02
N ARG A 38 9.94 46.13 0.59
CA ARG A 38 10.61 45.67 1.81
C ARG A 38 10.52 46.67 2.98
N ILE A 39 9.36 47.31 3.13
CA ILE A 39 9.09 48.27 4.20
C ILE A 39 8.55 47.50 5.41
N TYR A 40 9.23 47.53 6.56
CA TYR A 40 8.88 46.73 7.76
C TYR A 40 8.53 47.55 9.01
N THR A 41 8.06 48.79 8.83
CA THR A 41 7.71 49.67 9.94
C THR A 41 6.51 49.16 10.75
N LYS A 42 6.30 49.71 11.96
CA LYS A 42 5.15 49.36 12.82
C LYS A 42 3.81 49.57 12.12
N GLU A 43 3.69 50.61 11.29
CA GLU A 43 2.51 50.89 10.47
C GLU A 43 2.26 49.78 9.45
N ALA A 44 3.32 49.33 8.77
CA ALA A 44 3.24 48.28 7.76
C ALA A 44 2.85 46.92 8.39
N VAL A 45 3.42 46.58 9.56
CA VAL A 45 3.02 45.40 10.34
C VAL A 45 1.57 45.52 10.84
N SER A 46 1.12 46.72 11.24
CA SER A 46 -0.27 46.97 11.65
C SER A 46 -1.28 46.73 10.51
N VAL A 47 -0.93 47.08 9.26
CA VAL A 47 -1.75 46.76 8.09
C VAL A 47 -1.90 45.25 7.93
N SER A 48 -0.82 44.48 8.09
CA SER A 48 -0.90 43.02 8.10
C SER A 48 -1.77 42.49 9.24
N SER A 49 -1.69 43.07 10.44
CA SER A 49 -2.54 42.65 11.58
C SER A 49 -4.02 42.84 11.26
N LYS A 50 -4.40 44.02 10.75
CA LYS A 50 -5.78 44.34 10.35
C LYS A 50 -6.28 43.40 9.25
N LEU A 51 -5.42 43.03 8.31
CA LEU A 51 -5.77 42.12 7.23
C LEU A 51 -6.05 40.70 7.74
N LEU A 52 -5.18 40.18 8.61
CA LEU A 52 -5.27 38.82 9.15
C LEU A 52 -6.39 38.67 10.20
N ASP A 53 -6.72 39.74 10.92
CA ASP A 53 -7.90 39.79 11.80
C ASP A 53 -9.21 39.60 10.99
N ILE A 54 -9.28 40.20 9.80
CA ILE A 54 -10.43 40.03 8.90
C ILE A 54 -10.42 38.62 8.26
N ASN A 55 -9.27 38.19 7.74
CA ASN A 55 -9.10 36.91 7.08
C ASN A 55 -7.73 36.25 7.39
N PRO A 56 -7.69 35.27 8.30
CA PRO A 56 -6.45 34.61 8.68
C PRO A 56 -5.92 33.61 7.64
N GLU A 57 -6.66 33.34 6.55
CA GLU A 57 -6.22 32.44 5.47
C GLU A 57 -5.28 33.11 4.44
N ILE A 58 -4.93 34.39 4.64
CA ILE A 58 -4.05 35.12 3.72
C ILE A 58 -2.59 34.77 4.04
N TYR A 59 -2.08 33.71 3.41
CA TYR A 59 -0.70 33.22 3.58
C TYR A 59 0.36 34.29 3.34
N THR A 60 0.18 35.16 2.34
CA THR A 60 1.10 36.27 2.07
C THR A 60 1.23 37.23 3.26
N GLY A 61 0.14 37.43 4.01
CA GLY A 61 0.15 38.24 5.23
C GLY A 61 1.05 37.61 6.30
N TRP A 62 0.88 36.32 6.57
CA TRP A 62 1.74 35.60 7.51
C TRP A 62 3.21 35.60 7.07
N ASN A 63 3.49 35.34 5.79
CA ASN A 63 4.85 35.35 5.26
C ASN A 63 5.50 36.73 5.39
N TYR A 64 4.77 37.79 5.09
CA TYR A 64 5.23 39.16 5.29
C TYR A 64 5.58 39.43 6.76
N ARG A 65 4.74 39.00 7.71
CA ARG A 65 5.05 39.15 9.15
C ARG A 65 6.33 38.44 9.56
N LYS A 66 6.60 37.25 9.03
CA LYS A 66 7.86 36.52 9.30
C LYS A 66 9.08 37.32 8.84
N LEU A 67 9.01 37.87 7.63
CA LEU A 67 10.07 38.72 7.08
C LEU A 67 10.26 39.98 7.93
N ALA A 68 9.17 40.65 8.31
CA ALA A 68 9.21 41.84 9.16
C ALA A 68 9.81 41.53 10.54
N PHE A 69 9.40 40.42 11.16
CA PHE A 69 9.92 39.97 12.44
C PHE A 69 11.43 39.69 12.37
N GLN A 70 11.88 38.94 11.37
CA GLN A 70 13.31 38.64 11.17
C GLN A 70 14.14 39.89 10.88
N HIS A 71 13.59 40.83 10.10
CA HIS A 71 14.26 42.11 9.80
C HIS A 71 14.43 42.93 11.07
N ASN A 72 13.35 43.15 11.81
CA ASN A 72 13.34 43.99 13.01
C ASN A 72 14.19 43.37 14.13
N LEU A 73 14.34 42.05 14.18
CA LEU A 73 15.27 41.40 15.11
C LEU A 73 16.74 41.68 14.78
N LYS A 74 17.12 41.73 13.50
CA LYS A 74 18.50 42.04 13.08
C LYS A 74 18.90 43.47 13.38
N GLU A 75 17.94 44.39 13.42
CA GLU A 75 18.20 45.80 13.77
C GLU A 75 18.38 46.01 15.28
N VAL A 76 17.99 45.04 16.11
CA VAL A 76 18.01 45.16 17.58
C VAL A 76 19.28 44.57 18.20
N SER A 77 20.03 43.71 17.49
CA SER A 77 21.03 42.79 18.06
C SER A 77 22.37 43.37 18.56
N ASP A 78 22.40 44.58 19.12
CA ASP A 78 23.64 45.25 19.56
C ASP A 78 23.73 45.51 21.11
N THR A 79 22.77 45.12 21.97
CA THR A 79 22.84 45.44 23.44
C THR A 79 22.18 44.43 24.43
N ASP A 80 22.50 44.46 25.73
CA ASP A 80 21.84 43.57 26.74
C ASP A 80 20.34 43.88 26.99
N THR A 81 19.83 45.02 26.49
CA THR A 81 18.40 45.39 26.45
C THR A 81 17.56 44.53 25.48
N ASP A 82 18.20 43.60 24.77
CA ASP A 82 17.62 42.89 23.63
C ASP A 82 16.66 41.76 24.06
N THR A 83 16.87 41.12 25.21
CA THR A 83 16.06 39.92 25.58
C THR A 83 14.61 40.25 25.89
N GLU A 84 14.34 41.30 26.68
CA GLU A 84 12.95 41.72 26.98
C GLU A 84 12.25 42.32 25.75
N THR A 85 13.00 43.00 24.88
CA THR A 85 12.47 43.53 23.61
C THR A 85 12.07 42.39 22.66
N ILE A 86 12.91 41.35 22.54
CA ILE A 86 12.61 40.15 21.75
C ILE A 86 11.40 39.41 22.33
N LYS A 87 11.34 39.26 23.66
CA LYS A 87 10.20 38.64 24.36
C LYS A 87 8.90 39.39 24.08
N SER A 88 8.92 40.73 24.18
CA SER A 88 7.76 41.57 23.86
C SER A 88 7.29 41.39 22.42
N ALA A 89 8.23 41.36 21.46
CA ALA A 89 7.91 41.14 20.04
C ALA A 89 7.32 39.75 19.77
N ILE A 90 7.82 38.71 20.45
CA ILE A 90 7.26 37.35 20.38
C ILE A 90 5.83 37.34 20.93
N GLU A 91 5.61 37.95 22.09
CA GLU A 91 4.27 38.03 22.69
C GLU A 91 3.28 38.78 21.80
N ASP A 92 3.70 39.84 21.10
CA ASP A 92 2.88 40.54 20.10
C ASP A 92 2.47 39.62 18.93
N GLU A 93 3.40 38.83 18.40
CA GLU A 93 3.10 37.86 17.35
C GLU A 93 2.16 36.74 17.85
N LEU A 94 2.37 36.23 19.07
CA LEU A 94 1.50 35.22 19.67
C LEU A 94 0.09 35.77 19.93
N ARG A 95 -0.04 37.04 20.35
CA ARG A 95 -1.33 37.74 20.48
C ARG A 95 -2.03 37.86 19.13
N MET A 96 -1.31 38.22 18.06
CA MET A 96 -1.87 38.30 16.71
C MET A 96 -2.41 36.93 16.24
N VAL A 97 -1.67 35.85 16.51
CA VAL A 97 -2.15 34.49 16.23
C VAL A 97 -3.41 34.16 17.02
N GLU A 98 -3.49 34.51 18.31
CA GLU A 98 -4.69 34.25 19.11
C GLU A 98 -5.92 34.98 18.57
N VAL A 99 -5.76 36.23 18.12
CA VAL A 99 -6.83 36.98 17.45
C VAL A 99 -7.29 36.22 16.19
N ALA A 100 -6.34 35.77 15.36
CA ALA A 100 -6.63 34.98 14.17
C ALA A 100 -7.32 33.64 14.49
N LEU A 101 -6.91 32.93 15.54
CA LEU A 101 -7.49 31.64 15.94
C LEU A 101 -8.89 31.80 16.57
N ARG A 102 -9.17 32.89 17.28
CA ARG A 102 -10.54 33.22 17.71
C ARG A 102 -11.46 33.44 16.51
N ARG A 103 -10.94 34.01 15.43
CA ARG A 103 -11.68 34.23 14.17
C ARG A 103 -11.89 32.92 13.41
N ASN A 104 -10.83 32.13 13.26
CA ASN A 104 -10.87 30.82 12.62
C ASN A 104 -9.91 29.85 13.34
N PRO A 105 -10.40 28.96 14.22
CA PRO A 105 -9.56 28.01 14.95
C PRO A 105 -8.97 26.90 14.07
N LYS A 106 -9.37 26.86 12.78
CA LYS A 106 -8.89 25.90 11.77
C LYS A 106 -7.98 26.58 10.72
N SER A 107 -7.41 27.73 11.06
CA SER A 107 -6.53 28.46 10.15
C SER A 107 -5.13 27.85 10.09
N TYR A 108 -4.76 27.31 8.93
CA TYR A 108 -3.43 26.75 8.71
C TYR A 108 -2.32 27.79 8.88
N GLY A 109 -2.54 29.00 8.34
CA GLY A 109 -1.58 30.11 8.43
C GLY A 109 -1.27 30.49 9.87
N ALA A 110 -2.31 30.66 10.70
CA ALA A 110 -2.17 31.04 12.11
C ALA A 110 -1.43 29.97 12.92
N TRP A 111 -1.84 28.69 12.80
CA TRP A 111 -1.16 27.57 13.50
C TRP A 111 0.29 27.40 13.05
N TYR A 112 0.56 27.54 11.76
CA TYR A 112 1.92 27.45 11.24
C TYR A 112 2.80 28.61 11.72
N HIS A 113 2.27 29.83 11.75
CA HIS A 113 2.97 31.00 12.28
C HIS A 113 3.30 30.84 13.76
N ARG A 114 2.36 30.35 14.60
CA ARG A 114 2.63 30.07 16.02
C ARG A 114 3.77 29.09 16.22
N LYS A 115 3.73 27.95 15.51
CA LYS A 115 4.80 26.95 15.54
C LYS A 115 6.13 27.52 15.07
N TRP A 116 6.11 28.36 14.03
CA TRP A 116 7.31 28.98 13.50
C TRP A 116 7.96 29.92 14.52
N ILE A 117 7.17 30.80 15.18
CA ILE A 117 7.65 31.73 16.22
C ILE A 117 8.28 30.95 17.38
N LEU A 118 7.55 30.00 17.98
CA LEU A 118 8.07 29.21 19.11
C LEU A 118 9.24 28.30 18.70
N GLY A 119 9.23 27.82 17.47
CA GLY A 119 10.30 27.00 16.90
C GLY A 119 11.62 27.74 16.69
N GLN A 120 11.62 29.08 16.68
CA GLN A 120 12.87 29.85 16.63
C GLN A 120 13.68 29.72 17.93
N LYS A 121 13.06 29.32 19.05
CA LYS A 121 13.70 29.15 20.37
C LYS A 121 14.50 30.38 20.84
N LEU A 122 14.07 31.58 20.47
CA LEU A 122 14.73 32.83 20.83
C LEU A 122 14.54 33.20 22.31
N VAL A 123 13.41 32.79 22.91
CA VAL A 123 13.09 32.98 24.33
C VAL A 123 12.43 31.70 24.84
N LEU A 124 12.57 31.41 26.14
CA LEU A 124 11.84 30.34 26.82
C LEU A 124 10.33 30.51 26.61
N ALA A 125 9.70 29.52 26.01
CA ALA A 125 8.26 29.53 25.77
C ALA A 125 7.49 29.46 27.10
N ASN A 126 6.41 30.24 27.22
CA ASN A 126 5.47 30.10 28.33
C ASN A 126 4.57 28.88 28.10
N PHE A 127 5.08 27.70 28.44
CA PHE A 127 4.38 26.44 28.19
C PHE A 127 3.02 26.36 28.90
N ASP A 128 2.89 26.93 30.10
CA ASP A 128 1.61 26.94 30.83
C ASP A 128 0.53 27.70 30.04
N HIS A 129 0.91 28.80 29.38
CA HIS A 129 0.00 29.51 28.49
C HIS A 129 -0.39 28.67 27.27
N GLU A 130 0.56 27.98 26.65
CA GLU A 130 0.30 27.14 25.48
C GLU A 130 -0.62 25.94 25.82
N PHE A 131 -0.41 25.29 26.96
CA PHE A 131 -1.28 24.20 27.40
C PHE A 131 -2.68 24.69 27.78
N ARG A 132 -2.82 25.84 28.47
CA ARG A 132 -4.14 26.44 28.72
C ARG A 132 -4.89 26.77 27.43
N LEU A 133 -4.20 27.31 26.43
CA LEU A 133 -4.79 27.60 25.12
C LEU A 133 -5.27 26.30 24.45
N LEU A 134 -4.46 25.24 24.50
CA LEU A 134 -4.82 23.92 23.98
C LEU A 134 -6.04 23.34 24.69
N ASP A 135 -6.09 23.40 26.02
CA ASP A 135 -7.21 22.90 26.82
C ASP A 135 -8.51 23.64 26.46
N MET A 136 -8.46 24.96 26.32
CA MET A 136 -9.61 25.75 25.89
C MET A 136 -10.09 25.36 24.49
N LEU A 137 -9.17 25.18 23.53
CA LEU A 137 -9.51 24.88 22.14
C LEU A 137 -10.01 23.44 21.96
N LEU A 138 -9.40 22.47 22.63
CA LEU A 138 -9.82 21.07 22.60
C LEU A 138 -11.10 20.83 23.40
N LYS A 139 -11.38 21.62 24.44
CA LYS A 139 -12.68 21.61 25.10
C LYS A 139 -13.79 22.18 24.20
N ALA A 140 -13.47 23.17 23.36
CA ALA A 140 -14.42 23.74 22.41
C ALA A 140 -14.65 22.84 21.17
N ASP A 141 -13.61 22.21 20.63
CA ASP A 141 -13.68 21.23 19.55
C ASP A 141 -12.63 20.14 19.78
N ALA A 142 -13.05 19.06 20.44
CA ALA A 142 -12.18 17.93 20.78
C ALA A 142 -11.63 17.19 19.54
N ARG A 143 -12.22 17.41 18.37
CA ARG A 143 -11.81 16.82 17.08
C ARG A 143 -10.96 17.78 16.24
N ASN A 144 -10.55 18.93 16.79
CA ASN A 144 -9.69 19.87 16.08
C ASN A 144 -8.28 19.29 15.90
N PHE A 145 -8.03 18.68 14.73
CA PHE A 145 -6.74 18.08 14.42
C PHE A 145 -5.58 19.10 14.44
N HIS A 146 -5.82 20.40 14.21
CA HIS A 146 -4.79 21.42 14.35
C HIS A 146 -4.35 21.58 15.81
N GLY A 147 -5.31 21.55 16.74
CA GLY A 147 -5.05 21.59 18.18
C GLY A 147 -4.22 20.37 18.61
N TRP A 148 -4.61 19.16 18.20
CA TRP A 148 -3.84 17.95 18.47
C TRP A 148 -2.43 17.98 17.86
N ASN A 149 -2.31 18.43 16.60
CA ASN A 149 -1.01 18.60 15.94
C ASN A 149 -0.12 19.60 16.68
N TYR A 150 -0.71 20.69 17.18
CA TYR A 150 0.00 21.71 17.94
C TYR A 150 0.40 21.20 19.33
N ARG A 151 -0.46 20.45 20.02
CA ARG A 151 -0.13 19.80 21.29
C ARG A 151 1.09 18.90 21.15
N ARG A 152 1.13 18.03 20.12
CA ARG A 152 2.30 17.17 19.87
C ARG A 152 3.60 17.95 19.59
N PHE A 153 3.50 19.17 19.06
CA PHE A 153 4.65 20.05 18.87
C PHE A 153 5.10 20.67 20.20
N ILE A 154 4.17 21.19 21.00
CA ILE A 154 4.46 21.79 22.31
C ILE A 154 4.97 20.75 23.31
N ALA A 155 4.35 19.57 23.39
CA ALA A 155 4.80 18.46 24.22
C ALA A 155 6.27 18.09 23.91
N ARG A 156 6.62 18.00 22.62
CA ARG A 156 8.01 17.77 22.19
C ARG A 156 8.97 18.92 22.51
N LEU A 157 8.51 20.17 22.50
CA LEU A 157 9.34 21.33 22.86
C LEU A 157 9.59 21.42 24.37
N LYS A 158 8.61 21.05 25.19
CA LYS A 158 8.71 21.01 26.66
C LYS A 158 9.39 19.73 27.17
N ASP A 159 9.58 18.73 26.32
CA ASP A 159 10.04 17.38 26.70
C ASP A 159 9.08 16.69 27.69
N VAL A 160 7.77 16.81 27.41
CA VAL A 160 6.71 16.09 28.14
C VAL A 160 6.89 14.59 27.92
N SER A 161 6.81 13.82 29.01
CA SER A 161 7.00 12.37 28.95
C SER A 161 5.85 11.71 28.18
N GLU A 162 6.15 10.56 27.56
CA GLU A 162 5.11 9.82 26.85
C GLU A 162 3.98 9.33 27.78
N GLU A 163 4.26 9.06 29.05
CA GLU A 163 3.26 8.67 30.06
C GLU A 163 2.27 9.81 30.37
N GLU A 164 2.77 11.05 30.47
CA GLU A 164 1.91 12.23 30.66
C GLU A 164 0.98 12.45 29.46
N GLU A 165 1.47 12.26 28.23
CA GLU A 165 0.63 12.35 27.04
C GLU A 165 -0.35 11.17 26.93
N LEU A 166 0.03 9.95 27.33
CA LEU A 166 -0.90 8.82 27.41
C LEU A 166 -2.01 9.09 28.43
N LYS A 167 -1.68 9.66 29.59
CA LYS A 167 -2.69 10.08 30.57
C LYS A 167 -3.63 11.12 29.99
N PHE A 168 -3.10 12.12 29.28
CA PHE A 168 -3.94 13.11 28.61
C PHE A 168 -4.90 12.48 27.58
N THR A 169 -4.43 11.51 26.77
CA THR A 169 -5.34 10.81 25.85
C THR A 169 -6.43 10.04 26.59
N MET A 170 -6.11 9.42 27.73
CA MET A 170 -7.07 8.72 28.57
C MET A 170 -8.11 9.68 29.18
N ASP A 171 -7.68 10.83 29.70
CA ASP A 171 -8.59 11.87 30.22
C ASP A 171 -9.56 12.37 29.14
N MET A 172 -9.07 12.52 27.90
CA MET A 172 -9.88 12.93 26.75
C MET A 172 -10.86 11.83 26.30
N ILE A 173 -10.50 10.54 26.41
CA ILE A 173 -11.38 9.40 26.13
C ILE A 173 -12.47 9.29 27.21
N ASN A 174 -12.09 9.35 28.48
CA ASN A 174 -13.03 9.31 29.61
C ASN A 174 -14.05 10.47 29.57
N THR A 175 -13.64 11.62 29.04
CA THR A 175 -14.56 12.76 28.85
C THR A 175 -15.54 12.52 27.70
N ASN A 176 -15.10 11.84 26.63
CA ASN A 176 -15.91 11.53 25.46
C ASN A 176 -15.30 10.34 24.68
N PHE A 177 -15.90 9.17 24.84
CA PHE A 177 -15.45 7.94 24.16
C PHE A 177 -15.51 8.04 22.63
N SER A 178 -16.37 8.90 22.07
CA SER A 178 -16.45 9.16 20.62
C SER A 178 -15.34 10.07 20.08
N ASN A 179 -14.33 10.41 20.90
CA ASN A 179 -13.23 11.26 20.49
C ASN A 179 -12.16 10.48 19.70
N TYR A 180 -12.40 10.27 18.40
CA TYR A 180 -11.44 9.64 17.49
C TYR A 180 -10.02 10.22 17.57
N SER A 181 -9.89 11.53 17.78
CA SER A 181 -8.56 12.16 17.86
C SER A 181 -7.78 11.70 19.09
N ALA A 182 -8.44 11.45 20.22
CA ALA A 182 -7.79 10.94 21.42
C ALA A 182 -7.31 9.49 21.21
N TRP A 183 -8.18 8.61 20.69
CA TRP A 183 -7.83 7.23 20.34
C TRP A 183 -6.68 7.16 19.34
N HIS A 184 -6.72 7.96 18.28
CA HIS A 184 -5.64 8.01 17.29
C HIS A 184 -4.31 8.50 17.87
N ASN A 185 -4.32 9.51 18.76
CA ASN A 185 -3.08 9.93 19.42
C ASN A 185 -2.55 8.85 20.37
N ARG A 186 -3.44 8.13 21.07
CA ARG A 186 -3.09 7.03 21.96
C ARG A 186 -2.40 5.90 21.18
N SER A 187 -2.98 5.45 20.06
CA SER A 187 -2.38 4.40 19.23
C SER A 187 -1.01 4.80 18.66
N MET A 188 -0.87 6.06 18.22
CA MET A 188 0.41 6.59 17.74
C MET A 188 1.50 6.62 18.83
N LEU A 189 1.13 6.96 20.08
CA LEU A 189 2.05 6.95 21.23
C LEU A 189 2.44 5.52 21.60
N LEU A 190 1.46 4.61 21.73
CA LEU A 190 1.70 3.21 22.08
C LEU A 190 2.54 2.49 21.02
N SER A 191 2.24 2.65 19.73
CA SER A 191 3.07 2.06 18.66
C SER A 191 4.51 2.58 18.67
N LYS A 192 4.76 3.82 19.11
CA LYS A 192 6.13 4.34 19.29
C LYS A 192 6.82 3.70 20.49
N LEU A 193 6.10 3.50 21.60
CA LEU A 193 6.64 2.92 22.83
C LEU A 193 6.95 1.42 22.69
N LEU A 194 6.00 0.65 22.14
CA LEU A 194 6.17 -0.78 21.87
C LEU A 194 7.40 -1.05 20.99
N ARG A 195 7.59 -0.26 19.92
CA ARG A 195 8.77 -0.39 19.03
C ARG A 195 10.10 -0.08 19.72
N LYS A 196 10.12 0.81 20.71
CA LYS A 196 11.37 1.26 21.36
C LYS A 196 11.88 0.26 22.41
N LYS A 197 11.06 -0.71 22.85
CA LYS A 197 11.38 -1.64 23.96
C LYS A 197 12.05 -0.93 25.14
N VAL A 198 11.45 0.19 25.58
CA VAL A 198 12.04 1.06 26.61
C VAL A 198 12.20 0.27 27.92
N LYS A 199 13.40 0.28 28.52
CA LYS A 199 13.66 -0.39 29.80
C LYS A 199 12.68 0.12 30.88
N GLY A 200 11.92 -0.79 31.50
CA GLY A 200 10.93 -0.47 32.53
C GLY A 200 9.51 -0.23 32.02
N PHE A 201 9.27 -0.31 30.72
CA PHE A 201 7.92 -0.37 30.15
C PHE A 201 7.31 -1.75 30.43
N HIS A 202 6.00 -1.80 30.75
CA HIS A 202 5.29 -3.07 31.02
C HIS A 202 5.44 -4.04 29.84
N GLU A 203 5.32 -5.34 30.14
CA GLU A 203 5.27 -6.38 29.11
C GLU A 203 4.17 -6.04 28.10
N GLU A 204 4.48 -6.17 26.82
CA GLU A 204 3.59 -5.80 25.72
C GLU A 204 2.20 -6.44 25.86
N GLU A 205 2.17 -7.70 26.25
CA GLU A 205 0.95 -8.48 26.50
C GLU A 205 0.04 -7.82 27.53
N SER A 206 0.61 -7.29 28.63
CA SER A 206 -0.15 -6.60 29.67
C SER A 206 -0.78 -5.32 29.13
N ILE A 207 -0.03 -4.55 28.35
CA ILE A 207 -0.50 -3.27 27.80
C ILE A 207 -1.62 -3.53 26.81
N LEU A 208 -1.43 -4.46 25.87
CA LEU A 208 -2.46 -4.79 24.90
C LEU A 208 -3.72 -5.34 25.59
N SER A 209 -3.58 -6.15 26.63
CA SER A 209 -4.72 -6.65 27.43
C SER A 209 -5.52 -5.50 28.06
N ASP A 210 -4.85 -4.53 28.67
CA ASP A 210 -5.49 -3.34 29.25
C ASP A 210 -6.19 -2.48 28.19
N GLU A 211 -5.60 -2.34 27.01
CA GLU A 211 -6.19 -1.60 25.90
C GLU A 211 -7.39 -2.31 25.26
N PHE A 212 -7.41 -3.65 25.21
CA PHE A 212 -8.61 -4.41 24.82
C PHE A 212 -9.74 -4.18 25.80
N GLU A 213 -9.47 -4.21 27.10
CA GLU A 213 -10.48 -3.92 28.12
C GLU A 213 -11.03 -2.50 27.97
N LEU A 214 -10.15 -1.52 27.77
CA LEU A 214 -10.53 -0.12 27.56
C LEU A 214 -11.42 0.05 26.31
N VAL A 215 -11.05 -0.56 25.18
CA VAL A 215 -11.84 -0.42 23.95
C VAL A 215 -13.17 -1.17 24.05
N ARG A 216 -13.20 -2.34 24.71
CA ARG A 216 -14.43 -3.11 24.96
C ARG A 216 -15.47 -2.25 25.69
N GLN A 217 -15.05 -1.53 26.73
CA GLN A 217 -15.93 -0.60 27.45
C GLN A 217 -16.53 0.46 26.52
N ALA A 218 -15.74 1.01 25.59
CA ALA A 218 -16.22 1.98 24.62
C ALA A 218 -17.23 1.36 23.63
N LEU A 219 -16.92 0.18 23.09
CA LEU A 219 -17.78 -0.55 22.14
C LEU A 219 -19.14 -0.92 22.75
N PHE A 220 -19.17 -1.32 24.02
CA PHE A 220 -20.40 -1.64 24.74
C PHE A 220 -21.20 -0.42 25.19
N THR A 221 -20.53 0.72 25.38
CA THR A 221 -21.20 1.97 25.78
C THR A 221 -21.91 2.62 24.61
N ASP A 222 -21.26 2.67 23.44
CA ASP A 222 -21.86 3.21 22.21
C ASP A 222 -21.40 2.40 20.99
N PRO A 223 -22.11 1.31 20.63
CA PRO A 223 -21.73 0.46 19.49
C PRO A 223 -21.85 1.19 18.15
N SER A 224 -22.53 2.34 18.09
CA SER A 224 -22.66 3.15 16.88
C SER A 224 -21.46 4.05 16.62
N ASP A 225 -20.64 4.33 17.64
CA ASP A 225 -19.44 5.15 17.51
C ASP A 225 -18.30 4.37 16.85
N GLN A 226 -17.75 4.94 15.78
CA GLN A 226 -16.71 4.30 14.98
C GLN A 226 -15.33 4.33 15.64
N SER A 227 -15.11 5.22 16.62
CA SER A 227 -13.77 5.48 17.15
C SER A 227 -13.20 4.26 17.87
N GLY A 228 -14.01 3.62 18.71
CA GLY A 228 -13.66 2.37 19.36
C GLY A 228 -13.35 1.25 18.35
N TRP A 229 -14.17 1.10 17.30
CA TRP A 229 -13.98 0.07 16.28
C TRP A 229 -12.68 0.22 15.50
N PHE A 230 -12.30 1.47 15.15
CA PHE A 230 -11.02 1.74 14.50
C PHE A 230 -9.82 1.54 15.44
N TYR A 231 -10.00 1.80 16.73
CA TYR A 231 -8.96 1.52 17.73
C TYR A 231 -8.78 0.01 17.96
N HIS A 232 -9.88 -0.76 18.00
CA HIS A 232 -9.87 -2.22 18.05
C HIS A 232 -9.17 -2.81 16.83
N LEU A 233 -9.42 -2.27 15.63
CA LEU A 233 -8.70 -2.66 14.41
C LEU A 233 -7.18 -2.44 14.54
N TRP A 234 -6.75 -1.34 15.17
CA TRP A 234 -5.33 -1.11 15.47
C TRP A 234 -4.79 -2.13 16.47
N LEU A 235 -5.52 -2.45 17.54
CA LEU A 235 -5.13 -3.48 18.50
C LEU A 235 -4.99 -4.85 17.84
N LEU A 236 -5.92 -5.21 16.96
CA LEU A 236 -5.85 -6.44 16.18
C LEU A 236 -4.58 -6.50 15.31
N ASP A 237 -4.18 -5.39 14.70
CA ASP A 237 -2.93 -5.32 13.94
C ASP A 237 -1.71 -5.51 14.86
N GLN A 238 -1.72 -4.91 16.06
CA GLN A 238 -0.63 -5.09 17.04
C GLN A 238 -0.56 -6.53 17.59
N THR A 239 -1.69 -7.23 17.73
CA THR A 239 -1.70 -8.62 18.21
C THR A 239 -1.46 -9.66 17.15
N SER A 240 -1.77 -9.38 15.88
CA SER A 240 -1.69 -10.39 14.82
C SER A 240 -0.45 -10.27 13.94
N THR A 241 0.20 -9.10 13.91
CA THR A 241 1.36 -8.86 13.05
C THR A 241 2.65 -8.87 13.88
N PRO A 242 3.66 -9.69 13.51
CA PRO A 242 4.94 -9.68 14.21
C PRO A 242 5.66 -8.33 14.08
N HIS A 243 6.26 -7.81 15.15
CA HIS A 243 6.95 -6.50 15.13
C HIS A 243 8.10 -6.38 14.14
N LYS A 244 8.72 -7.51 13.80
CA LYS A 244 9.91 -7.56 12.96
C LYS A 244 9.61 -8.21 11.60
N PRO A 245 10.22 -7.70 10.52
CA PRO A 245 10.07 -8.28 9.22
C PRO A 245 10.74 -9.66 9.18
N HIS A 246 10.02 -10.64 8.65
CA HIS A 246 10.56 -11.97 8.38
C HIS A 246 10.18 -12.41 6.96
N LEU A 247 10.96 -13.37 6.45
CA LEU A 247 10.72 -13.96 5.15
C LEU A 247 9.51 -14.91 5.24
N VAL A 248 8.45 -14.59 4.49
CA VAL A 248 7.21 -15.39 4.42
C VAL A 248 7.37 -16.49 3.39
N SER A 249 7.95 -16.17 2.23
CA SER A 249 8.23 -17.15 1.19
C SER A 249 9.40 -16.72 0.31
N SER A 250 9.92 -17.68 -0.43
CA SER A 250 10.97 -17.45 -1.41
C SER A 250 10.75 -18.34 -2.63
N TRP A 251 11.25 -17.85 -3.75
CA TRP A 251 11.44 -18.65 -4.95
C TRP A 251 12.91 -18.55 -5.38
N PRO A 252 13.61 -19.68 -5.56
CA PRO A 252 13.23 -21.04 -5.16
C PRO A 252 13.10 -21.21 -3.63
N SER A 253 12.32 -22.21 -3.20
CA SER A 253 12.20 -22.55 -1.78
C SER A 253 13.42 -23.31 -1.26
N ASP A 254 13.62 -23.34 0.06
CA ASP A 254 14.71 -24.10 0.68
C ASP A 254 14.62 -25.60 0.36
N LYS A 255 15.76 -26.21 0.09
CA LYS A 255 15.98 -27.62 -0.28
C LYS A 255 15.26 -28.07 -1.54
N LEU A 256 14.79 -27.15 -2.39
CA LEU A 256 14.15 -27.49 -3.64
C LEU A 256 15.17 -28.01 -4.66
N ASN A 257 14.83 -29.12 -5.32
CA ASN A 257 15.51 -29.59 -6.52
C ASN A 257 14.68 -29.15 -7.72
N ILE A 258 15.27 -28.35 -8.61
CA ILE A 258 14.60 -27.80 -9.79
C ILE A 258 15.11 -28.55 -11.02
N GLU A 259 14.20 -29.14 -11.78
CA GLU A 259 14.50 -29.72 -13.09
C GLU A 259 14.13 -28.72 -14.19
N ILE A 260 15.17 -28.22 -14.86
CA ILE A 260 15.07 -27.24 -15.94
C ILE A 260 14.97 -27.99 -17.27
N SER A 261 14.00 -27.60 -18.11
CA SER A 261 13.83 -28.18 -19.44
C SER A 261 14.99 -27.79 -20.38
N ALA A 262 15.39 -28.71 -21.27
CA ALA A 262 16.46 -28.45 -22.24
C ALA A 262 16.12 -27.28 -23.19
N GLN A 263 14.84 -27.09 -23.52
CA GLN A 263 14.35 -25.99 -24.34
C GLN A 263 14.51 -24.61 -23.66
N PHE A 264 14.36 -24.56 -22.33
CA PHE A 264 14.56 -23.32 -21.58
C PHE A 264 16.02 -22.89 -21.51
N LYS A 265 16.95 -23.86 -21.45
CA LYS A 265 18.39 -23.62 -21.42
C LYS A 265 18.88 -22.80 -22.62
N GLU A 266 18.35 -23.07 -23.82
CA GLU A 266 18.77 -22.39 -25.05
C GLU A 266 18.22 -20.97 -25.18
N LYS A 267 17.09 -20.66 -24.52
CA LYS A 267 16.32 -19.43 -24.75
C LYS A 267 16.32 -18.43 -23.58
N CYS A 268 16.65 -18.87 -22.36
CA CYS A 268 16.63 -18.01 -21.18
C CYS A 268 18.01 -17.85 -20.54
N GLU A 269 18.52 -16.62 -20.52
CA GLU A 269 19.80 -16.27 -19.89
C GLU A 269 19.68 -15.90 -18.41
N ARG A 270 18.45 -15.76 -17.89
CA ARG A 270 18.16 -15.21 -16.56
C ARG A 270 17.19 -16.07 -15.76
N PHE A 271 17.55 -16.43 -14.54
CA PHE A 271 16.68 -17.18 -13.63
C PHE A 271 16.27 -16.31 -12.43
N PRO A 272 14.96 -16.13 -12.14
CA PRO A 272 14.50 -15.24 -11.09
C PRO A 272 14.68 -15.85 -9.68
N ILE A 273 15.19 -15.04 -8.76
CA ILE A 273 15.14 -15.27 -7.31
C ILE A 273 14.21 -14.23 -6.70
N ILE A 274 13.24 -14.67 -5.92
CA ILE A 274 12.19 -13.82 -5.34
C ILE A 274 12.16 -14.01 -3.83
N PHE A 275 12.09 -12.91 -3.08
CA PHE A 275 11.83 -12.91 -1.64
C PHE A 275 10.55 -12.15 -1.33
N CYS A 276 9.69 -12.75 -0.51
CA CYS A 276 8.46 -12.16 -0.02
C CYS A 276 8.52 -12.03 1.50
N PHE A 277 8.35 -10.80 2.00
CA PHE A 277 8.33 -10.47 3.42
C PHE A 277 6.91 -10.13 3.88
N ASN A 278 6.62 -10.37 5.17
CA ASN A 278 5.33 -10.00 5.77
C ASN A 278 5.12 -8.47 5.78
N GLN A 279 6.21 -7.71 5.86
CA GLN A 279 6.26 -6.25 5.94
C GLN A 279 7.21 -5.65 4.90
N GLN A 280 7.10 -4.35 4.65
CA GLN A 280 8.01 -3.66 3.72
C GLN A 280 9.42 -3.59 4.30
N VAL A 281 10.40 -4.12 3.58
CA VAL A 281 11.82 -4.09 3.93
C VAL A 281 12.57 -3.15 2.99
N ASP A 282 13.56 -2.43 3.54
CA ASP A 282 14.50 -1.59 2.80
C ASP A 282 15.88 -2.25 2.77
N GLY A 283 16.74 -1.82 1.85
CA GLY A 283 18.16 -2.17 1.89
C GLY A 283 18.50 -3.62 1.52
N VAL A 284 17.59 -4.36 0.86
CA VAL A 284 17.92 -5.67 0.30
C VAL A 284 18.90 -5.50 -0.86
N ASN A 285 20.17 -5.81 -0.60
CA ASN A 285 21.28 -5.68 -1.54
C ASN A 285 22.41 -6.66 -1.21
N LEU A 286 23.56 -6.53 -1.88
CA LEU A 286 24.73 -7.42 -1.67
C LEU A 286 25.34 -7.38 -0.26
N ALA A 287 25.09 -6.33 0.52
CA ALA A 287 25.52 -6.25 1.92
C ALA A 287 24.59 -7.03 2.87
N THR A 288 23.33 -7.22 2.49
CA THR A 288 22.32 -7.93 3.32
C THR A 288 22.00 -9.32 2.80
N VAL A 289 22.32 -9.62 1.54
CA VAL A 289 22.11 -10.93 0.91
C VAL A 289 23.42 -11.44 0.36
N THR A 290 23.89 -12.57 0.88
CA THR A 290 25.04 -13.28 0.32
C THR A 290 24.53 -14.44 -0.53
N VAL A 291 25.03 -14.56 -1.75
CA VAL A 291 24.72 -15.67 -2.66
C VAL A 291 26.03 -16.40 -2.95
N ASN A 292 26.14 -17.62 -2.46
CA ASN A 292 27.28 -18.50 -2.64
C ASN A 292 26.92 -19.59 -3.65
N SER A 293 27.66 -19.64 -4.74
CA SER A 293 27.62 -20.74 -5.69
C SER A 293 29.02 -20.97 -6.24
N LYS A 294 29.36 -22.23 -6.57
CA LYS A 294 30.68 -22.60 -7.11
C LYS A 294 31.03 -21.83 -8.41
N LEU A 295 30.04 -21.26 -9.10
CA LEU A 295 30.17 -20.78 -10.49
C LEU A 295 29.52 -19.41 -10.75
N VAL A 296 28.90 -18.77 -9.76
CA VAL A 296 28.27 -17.43 -9.89
C VAL A 296 28.89 -16.50 -8.85
N SER A 297 29.57 -15.43 -9.28
CA SER A 297 30.02 -14.38 -8.36
C SER A 297 28.86 -13.47 -7.98
N SER A 298 28.71 -13.21 -6.68
CA SER A 298 27.67 -12.34 -6.11
C SER A 298 27.65 -10.93 -6.69
N GLU A 299 28.79 -10.46 -7.23
CA GLU A 299 28.99 -9.12 -7.80
C GLU A 299 28.07 -8.78 -9.00
N HIS A 300 27.42 -9.78 -9.62
CA HIS A 300 26.55 -9.58 -10.79
C HIS A 300 25.04 -9.59 -10.47
N ILE A 301 24.65 -9.72 -9.20
CA ILE A 301 23.25 -9.83 -8.79
C ILE A 301 22.72 -8.47 -8.33
N THR A 302 21.75 -7.91 -9.07
CA THR A 302 21.05 -6.69 -8.69
C THR A 302 19.66 -7.00 -8.14
N TRP A 303 19.43 -6.66 -6.88
CA TRP A 303 18.13 -6.76 -6.22
C TRP A 303 17.27 -5.54 -6.56
N LYS A 304 16.02 -5.79 -6.98
CA LYS A 304 15.04 -4.76 -7.33
C LYS A 304 13.78 -4.93 -6.50
N PRO A 305 13.24 -3.85 -5.91
CA PRO A 305 11.94 -3.90 -5.27
C PRO A 305 10.84 -3.97 -6.34
N LEU A 306 9.91 -4.90 -6.20
CA LEU A 306 8.66 -4.90 -6.97
C LEU A 306 7.67 -4.00 -6.21
N SER A 307 7.59 -2.72 -6.58
CA SER A 307 6.66 -1.75 -5.99
C SER A 307 6.16 -0.78 -7.06
N ALA A 308 4.84 -0.56 -7.09
CA ALA A 308 4.19 0.39 -8.00
C ALA A 308 4.69 1.85 -7.85
N ASN A 309 5.31 2.21 -6.72
CA ASN A 309 5.61 3.61 -6.38
C ASN A 309 7.10 3.99 -6.50
N ASN A 310 7.93 3.19 -7.18
CA ASN A 310 9.40 3.39 -7.24
C ASN A 310 10.04 3.58 -5.85
N SER A 311 9.39 3.03 -4.82
CA SER A 311 9.86 3.07 -3.44
C SER A 311 11.08 2.18 -3.30
N ARG A 312 12.07 2.62 -2.51
CA ARG A 312 13.21 1.77 -2.10
C ARG A 312 12.80 0.64 -1.16
N LYS A 313 11.57 0.69 -0.63
CA LYS A 313 10.98 -0.31 0.26
C LYS A 313 9.93 -1.12 -0.48
N SER A 314 10.00 -2.45 -0.35
CA SER A 314 8.96 -3.36 -0.83
C SER A 314 8.81 -4.58 0.07
N LYS A 315 7.63 -5.21 0.01
CA LYS A 315 7.41 -6.56 0.54
C LYS A 315 8.02 -7.63 -0.37
N ILE A 316 8.20 -7.34 -1.65
CA ILE A 316 8.65 -8.32 -2.65
C ILE A 316 9.90 -7.78 -3.35
N TRP A 317 10.93 -8.61 -3.37
CA TRP A 317 12.22 -8.32 -4.00
C TRP A 317 12.56 -9.38 -5.01
N VAL A 318 13.03 -8.96 -6.19
CA VAL A 318 13.47 -9.87 -7.25
C VAL A 318 14.93 -9.59 -7.61
N ALA A 319 15.66 -10.66 -7.89
CA ALA A 319 16.95 -10.62 -8.56
C ALA A 319 17.01 -11.71 -9.64
N PHE A 320 17.98 -11.61 -10.53
CA PHE A 320 18.14 -12.56 -11.63
C PHE A 320 19.55 -13.14 -11.65
N LEU A 321 19.65 -14.46 -11.60
CA LEU A 321 20.90 -15.18 -11.87
C LEU A 321 21.16 -15.17 -13.36
N GLN A 322 22.30 -14.61 -13.77
CA GLN A 322 22.69 -14.52 -15.18
C GLN A 322 23.53 -15.73 -15.61
N ASN A 323 23.42 -16.12 -16.89
CA ASN A 323 24.26 -17.14 -17.53
C ASN A 323 24.20 -18.54 -16.88
N PHE A 324 23.12 -18.87 -16.12
CA PHE A 324 23.00 -20.15 -15.42
C PHE A 324 23.01 -21.36 -16.38
N ASN A 325 22.51 -21.16 -17.60
CA ASN A 325 22.40 -22.18 -18.64
C ASN A 325 23.74 -22.80 -19.05
N LYS A 326 24.87 -22.07 -18.96
CA LYS A 326 26.21 -22.59 -19.29
C LYS A 326 26.73 -23.63 -18.29
N TYR A 327 26.10 -23.75 -17.12
CA TYR A 327 26.62 -24.50 -15.99
C TYR A 327 25.76 -25.70 -15.57
N CYS A 328 24.57 -25.86 -16.18
CA CYS A 328 23.66 -26.97 -15.89
C CYS A 328 24.00 -28.28 -16.61
N ASP A 329 25.09 -28.34 -17.38
CA ASP A 329 25.50 -29.53 -18.16
C ASP A 329 26.22 -30.62 -17.33
N ASN A 330 26.68 -30.29 -16.13
CA ASN A 330 27.36 -31.25 -15.27
C ASN A 330 26.33 -32.13 -14.53
N SER A 331 26.59 -33.44 -14.44
CA SER A 331 25.75 -34.43 -13.76
C SER A 331 25.47 -34.13 -12.28
N GLU A 332 26.25 -33.26 -11.64
CA GLU A 332 26.08 -32.84 -10.24
C GLU A 332 25.02 -31.73 -10.03
N GLY A 333 24.66 -30.96 -11.07
CA GLY A 333 23.76 -29.80 -10.97
C GLY A 333 24.39 -28.55 -10.33
N LEU A 334 23.71 -27.40 -10.42
CA LEU A 334 24.14 -26.12 -9.82
C LEU A 334 23.52 -25.95 -8.43
N SER A 335 24.33 -26.04 -7.37
CA SER A 335 23.91 -25.71 -6.00
C SER A 335 24.06 -24.21 -5.76
N VAL A 336 23.01 -23.58 -5.23
CA VAL A 336 22.99 -22.17 -4.83
C VAL A 336 22.61 -22.07 -3.37
N GLU A 337 23.44 -21.38 -2.59
CA GLU A 337 23.22 -21.10 -1.18
C GLU A 337 23.04 -19.59 -0.99
N ILE A 338 22.00 -19.19 -0.27
CA ILE A 338 21.66 -17.79 -0.02
C ILE A 338 21.58 -17.59 1.49
N SER A 339 22.27 -16.57 2.01
CA SER A 339 22.08 -16.13 3.40
C SER A 339 21.54 -14.70 3.44
N LEU A 340 20.45 -14.52 4.17
CA LEU A 340 19.71 -13.27 4.30
C LEU A 340 19.89 -12.70 5.71
N HIS A 341 20.43 -11.49 5.79
CA HIS A 341 20.78 -10.79 7.03
C HIS A 341 19.83 -9.62 7.37
N CYS A 342 18.77 -9.41 6.59
CA CYS A 342 17.80 -8.33 6.83
C CYS A 342 16.64 -8.72 7.77
N CYS A 343 16.66 -9.95 8.29
CA CYS A 343 15.67 -10.48 9.25
C CYS A 343 16.29 -10.60 10.65
N GLU A 344 15.45 -10.79 11.68
CA GLU A 344 15.91 -10.96 13.07
C GLU A 344 16.84 -12.17 13.24
N SER A 345 16.56 -13.24 12.50
CA SER A 345 17.41 -14.41 12.34
C SER A 345 18.00 -14.44 10.94
N ILE A 346 19.22 -14.95 10.82
CA ILE A 346 19.83 -15.20 9.51
C ILE A 346 19.07 -16.35 8.87
N VAL A 347 18.46 -16.10 7.71
CA VAL A 347 17.78 -17.13 6.94
C VAL A 347 18.77 -17.71 5.93
N HIS A 348 18.96 -19.03 5.97
CA HIS A 348 19.77 -19.76 5.01
C HIS A 348 18.87 -20.58 4.08
N LEU A 349 18.97 -20.35 2.78
CA LEU A 349 18.24 -21.09 1.74
C LEU A 349 19.25 -21.81 0.86
N LYS A 350 18.99 -23.08 0.55
CA LYS A 350 19.80 -23.87 -0.38
C LYS A 350 18.92 -24.58 -1.38
N PHE A 351 19.15 -24.37 -2.67
CA PHE A 351 18.45 -25.10 -3.73
C PHE A 351 19.42 -25.63 -4.78
N LEU A 352 18.97 -26.63 -5.52
CA LEU A 352 19.75 -27.34 -6.53
C LEU A 352 19.03 -27.27 -7.88
N MET A 353 19.74 -26.88 -8.94
CA MET A 353 19.21 -26.85 -10.30
C MET A 353 19.88 -27.92 -11.15
N LYS A 354 19.09 -28.76 -11.82
CA LYS A 354 19.54 -29.82 -12.74
C LYS A 354 18.84 -29.71 -14.08
N LEU A 355 19.52 -30.16 -15.14
CA LEU A 355 18.87 -30.32 -16.44
C LEU A 355 18.02 -31.59 -16.44
N SER A 356 16.79 -31.52 -16.92
CA SER A 356 15.95 -32.72 -17.05
C SER A 356 16.51 -33.65 -18.12
N HIS A 357 16.72 -34.93 -17.78
CA HIS A 357 17.16 -35.96 -18.73
C HIS A 357 16.04 -36.48 -19.64
N MET A 358 14.79 -36.06 -19.39
CA MET A 358 13.64 -36.41 -20.20
C MET A 358 13.43 -35.35 -21.29
N ASP A 359 13.97 -35.59 -22.48
CA ASP A 359 13.20 -35.45 -23.71
C ASP A 359 13.85 -36.27 -24.84
N HIS A 360 13.07 -37.23 -25.34
CA HIS A 360 13.37 -38.03 -26.52
C HIS A 360 13.23 -37.15 -27.78
N GLN A 361 14.20 -37.32 -28.68
CA GLN A 361 14.14 -37.16 -30.14
C GLN A 361 12.90 -36.47 -30.74
N GLY A 362 13.13 -35.29 -31.34
CA GLY A 362 12.47 -34.91 -32.60
C GLY A 362 11.39 -33.82 -32.51
N LYS A 363 11.83 -32.56 -32.60
CA LYS A 363 11.30 -31.55 -33.54
C LYS A 363 12.22 -30.32 -33.46
N ASN A 364 13.11 -30.18 -34.45
CA ASN A 364 13.86 -28.94 -34.71
C ASN A 364 12.94 -27.92 -35.39
N GLY A 365 11.89 -27.48 -34.70
CA GLY A 365 10.99 -26.40 -35.11
C GLY A 365 10.86 -25.39 -33.98
N ASP A 366 10.73 -24.11 -34.30
CA ASP A 366 10.59 -23.04 -33.31
C ASP A 366 9.26 -23.24 -32.54
N GLY A 367 9.28 -23.92 -31.40
CA GLY A 367 8.08 -24.36 -30.64
C GLY A 367 7.14 -23.25 -30.14
N PHE A 368 7.45 -21.98 -30.43
CA PHE A 368 6.56 -20.84 -30.19
C PHE A 368 5.65 -20.53 -31.38
N GLU A 369 5.64 -21.35 -32.44
CA GLU A 369 4.80 -21.13 -33.62
C GLU A 369 3.34 -21.57 -33.46
N GLU A 370 3.06 -22.54 -32.60
CA GLU A 370 1.71 -23.10 -32.45
C GLU A 370 0.83 -22.25 -31.51
N LEU A 371 -0.46 -22.13 -31.85
CA LEU A 371 -1.47 -21.42 -31.07
C LEU A 371 -1.67 -22.13 -29.72
N PHE A 372 -1.58 -21.40 -28.60
CA PHE A 372 -1.88 -21.95 -27.29
C PHE A 372 -3.39 -22.00 -27.06
N LEU A 373 -3.87 -23.16 -26.60
CA LEU A 373 -5.28 -23.39 -26.26
C LEU A 373 -5.40 -23.67 -24.77
N TRP A 374 -6.40 -23.06 -24.12
CA TRP A 374 -6.69 -23.18 -22.69
C TRP A 374 -7.34 -24.53 -22.28
N ASP A 375 -7.28 -25.55 -23.11
CA ASP A 375 -7.86 -26.87 -22.82
C ASP A 375 -6.89 -27.72 -21.99
N CYS A 376 -6.98 -27.60 -20.67
CA CYS A 376 -6.17 -28.37 -19.73
C CYS A 376 -7.05 -29.37 -18.95
N PRO A 377 -6.97 -30.68 -19.26
CA PRO A 377 -7.78 -31.69 -18.58
C PRO A 377 -7.43 -31.80 -17.09
N LYS A 378 -8.44 -32.10 -16.27
CA LYS A 378 -8.24 -32.38 -14.84
C LYS A 378 -7.38 -33.63 -14.69
N SER A 379 -6.28 -33.51 -13.95
CA SER A 379 -5.40 -34.64 -13.65
C SER A 379 -5.56 -35.06 -12.19
N GLN A 380 -5.57 -36.37 -11.93
CA GLN A 380 -5.56 -36.94 -10.58
C GLN A 380 -4.13 -37.18 -10.04
N GLU A 381 -3.11 -37.07 -10.89
CA GLU A 381 -1.71 -37.28 -10.51
C GLU A 381 -0.94 -35.96 -10.53
N ILE A 382 -0.66 -35.45 -9.34
CA ILE A 382 0.04 -34.19 -9.13
C ILE A 382 1.43 -34.47 -8.56
N ASN A 383 2.41 -33.74 -9.08
CA ASN A 383 3.83 -34.04 -8.94
C ASN A 383 4.37 -33.87 -7.50
N PRO A 384 5.38 -34.69 -7.11
CA PRO A 384 6.13 -34.54 -5.85
C PRO A 384 6.74 -33.15 -5.57
N TYR A 385 6.91 -32.22 -6.53
CA TYR A 385 7.39 -30.85 -6.22
C TYR A 385 6.41 -30.04 -5.34
N LEU A 386 5.11 -30.34 -5.42
CA LEU A 386 4.12 -29.78 -4.49
C LEU A 386 4.27 -30.33 -3.06
N VAL A 387 5.08 -31.38 -2.83
CA VAL A 387 5.46 -31.89 -1.49
C VAL A 387 6.58 -31.04 -0.87
N SER A 388 7.37 -30.32 -1.68
CA SER A 388 8.40 -29.38 -1.21
C SER A 388 7.85 -27.96 -0.98
N TYR A 389 6.64 -27.69 -1.46
CA TYR A 389 5.97 -26.41 -1.27
C TYR A 389 5.38 -26.36 0.14
N ASP A 390 6.27 -26.13 1.12
CA ASP A 390 5.86 -25.84 2.48
C ASP A 390 6.31 -24.41 2.82
N PRO A 391 5.55 -23.38 2.41
CA PRO A 391 5.78 -22.00 2.82
C PRO A 391 5.90 -21.87 4.36
N TRP A 392 5.37 -22.86 5.09
CA TRP A 392 5.29 -22.88 6.53
C TRP A 392 6.57 -23.39 7.22
N ARG A 393 7.51 -24.04 6.52
CA ARG A 393 8.80 -24.48 7.10
C ARG A 393 9.73 -23.34 7.49
N LEU A 394 9.50 -22.12 7.01
CA LEU A 394 10.25 -20.93 7.39
C LEU A 394 9.76 -20.30 8.70
N ARG A 395 8.64 -20.77 9.27
CA ARG A 395 8.34 -20.51 10.68
C ARG A 395 9.31 -21.34 11.51
N VAL A 396 10.41 -20.70 11.87
CA VAL A 396 11.37 -21.17 12.87
C VAL A 396 10.57 -21.76 14.04
N GLU A 397 10.95 -22.97 14.47
CA GLU A 397 10.39 -23.72 15.61
C GLU A 397 10.45 -22.95 16.95
N SER A 398 10.89 -21.70 16.95
CA SER A 398 10.99 -20.82 18.11
C SER A 398 9.76 -19.93 18.36
N VAL A 399 8.68 -20.03 17.56
CA VAL A 399 7.52 -19.11 17.62
C VAL A 399 6.33 -19.68 18.42
N GLU A 400 6.34 -20.95 18.80
CA GLU A 400 5.18 -21.58 19.46
C GLU A 400 4.90 -21.04 20.88
N GLU A 401 5.93 -20.65 21.63
CA GLU A 401 5.76 -20.06 22.97
C GLU A 401 5.26 -18.61 22.90
N ASP A 402 5.81 -17.79 22.00
CA ASP A 402 5.39 -16.40 21.78
C ASP A 402 3.96 -16.30 21.21
N ALA A 403 3.54 -17.25 20.38
CA ALA A 403 2.22 -17.21 19.74
C ALA A 403 1.04 -17.54 20.67
N LYS A 404 1.31 -18.12 21.85
CA LYS A 404 0.25 -18.62 22.73
C LYS A 404 -0.64 -17.52 23.27
N TRP A 405 -0.06 -16.46 23.83
CA TRP A 405 -0.84 -15.32 24.35
C TRP A 405 -1.66 -14.66 23.23
N HIS A 406 -1.10 -14.51 22.03
CA HIS A 406 -1.80 -13.96 20.88
C HIS A 406 -3.02 -14.80 20.50
N LEU A 407 -2.88 -16.13 20.41
CA LEU A 407 -3.97 -17.04 20.09
C LEU A 407 -5.06 -17.07 21.17
N ASP A 408 -4.66 -17.10 22.44
CA ASP A 408 -5.58 -17.08 23.59
C ASP A 408 -6.39 -15.77 23.60
N THR A 409 -5.72 -14.63 23.42
CA THR A 409 -6.36 -13.31 23.33
C THR A 409 -7.33 -13.22 22.16
N LEU A 410 -6.94 -13.65 20.96
CA LEU A 410 -7.83 -13.66 19.80
C LEU A 410 -9.02 -14.60 20.01
N SER A 411 -8.83 -15.76 20.64
CA SER A 411 -9.91 -16.70 20.93
C SER A 411 -10.94 -16.11 21.90
N ALA A 412 -10.48 -15.40 22.93
CA ALA A 412 -11.36 -14.70 23.87
C ALA A 412 -12.18 -13.60 23.19
N GLU A 413 -11.55 -12.78 22.34
CA GLU A 413 -12.25 -11.76 21.57
C GLU A 413 -13.23 -12.38 20.55
N ILE A 414 -12.86 -13.46 19.86
CA ILE A 414 -13.77 -14.19 18.95
C ILE A 414 -15.01 -14.67 19.69
N ALA A 415 -14.86 -15.27 20.87
CA ALA A 415 -16.00 -15.73 21.67
C ALA A 415 -16.96 -14.57 21.99
N LEU A 416 -16.41 -13.45 22.46
CA LEU A 416 -17.17 -12.24 22.76
C LEU A 416 -17.94 -11.70 21.54
N PHE A 417 -17.27 -11.60 20.39
CA PHE A 417 -17.89 -11.06 19.17
C PHE A 417 -18.89 -12.01 18.54
N LYS A 418 -18.79 -13.33 18.78
CA LYS A 418 -19.85 -14.29 18.43
C LYS A 418 -21.11 -14.05 19.25
N GLU A 419 -20.98 -13.90 20.56
CA GLU A 419 -22.12 -13.58 21.45
C GLU A 419 -22.78 -12.23 21.06
N MET A 420 -21.97 -11.22 20.74
CA MET A 420 -22.50 -9.94 20.25
C MET A 420 -23.23 -10.08 18.92
N SER A 421 -22.71 -10.90 17.99
CA SER A 421 -23.32 -11.11 16.68
C SER A 421 -24.67 -11.82 16.77
N GLU A 422 -24.89 -12.62 17.82
CA GLU A 422 -26.18 -13.25 18.12
C GLU A 422 -27.18 -12.25 18.73
N CYS A 423 -26.69 -11.28 19.51
CA CYS A 423 -27.52 -10.24 20.12
C CYS A 423 -27.93 -9.13 19.14
N ASP A 424 -27.07 -8.79 18.17
CA ASP A 424 -27.26 -7.71 17.20
C ASP A 424 -26.87 -8.16 15.79
N GLU A 425 -27.79 -8.87 15.13
CA GLU A 425 -27.57 -9.45 13.79
C GLU A 425 -27.37 -8.38 12.70
N ASP A 426 -27.81 -7.14 12.92
CA ASP A 426 -27.76 -6.03 11.95
C ASP A 426 -26.53 -5.13 12.14
N SER A 427 -25.65 -5.43 13.11
CA SER A 427 -24.42 -4.66 13.31
C SER A 427 -23.31 -5.06 12.33
N LYS A 428 -23.10 -4.19 11.34
CA LYS A 428 -21.99 -4.34 10.39
C LYS A 428 -20.61 -4.29 11.05
N PHE A 429 -20.46 -3.55 12.15
CA PHE A 429 -19.18 -3.43 12.84
C PHE A 429 -18.82 -4.72 13.59
N VAL A 430 -19.80 -5.35 14.24
CA VAL A 430 -19.62 -6.64 14.91
C VAL A 430 -19.24 -7.71 13.90
N LYS A 431 -20.01 -7.87 12.82
CA LYS A 431 -19.73 -8.87 11.76
C LYS A 431 -18.38 -8.67 11.10
N LEU A 432 -18.02 -7.42 10.78
CA LEU A 432 -16.73 -7.09 10.18
C LEU A 432 -15.56 -7.35 11.14
N THR A 433 -15.72 -7.01 12.41
CA THR A 433 -14.69 -7.24 13.44
C THR A 433 -14.49 -8.73 13.67
N LEU A 434 -15.59 -9.50 13.75
CA LEU A 434 -15.54 -10.96 13.86
C LEU A 434 -14.83 -11.61 12.66
N ALA A 435 -15.17 -11.20 11.43
CA ALA A 435 -14.51 -11.72 10.22
C ALA A 435 -12.99 -11.47 10.25
N ARG A 436 -12.56 -10.29 10.71
CA ARG A 436 -11.14 -9.94 10.84
C ARG A 436 -10.44 -10.72 11.95
N LEU A 437 -11.09 -10.89 13.11
CA LEU A 437 -10.56 -11.69 14.22
C LEU A 437 -10.34 -13.15 13.82
N LEU A 438 -11.33 -13.75 13.16
CA LEU A 438 -11.24 -15.12 12.64
C LEU A 438 -10.12 -15.25 11.60
N GLY A 439 -9.98 -14.26 10.69
CA GLY A 439 -8.89 -14.22 9.70
C GLY A 439 -7.51 -14.07 10.32
N ALA A 440 -7.36 -13.21 11.33
CA ALA A 440 -6.12 -13.06 12.09
C ALA A 440 -5.76 -14.36 12.82
N HIS A 441 -6.74 -15.01 13.46
CA HIS A 441 -6.52 -16.28 14.12
C HIS A 441 -6.09 -17.39 13.15
N ASN A 442 -6.73 -17.50 11.97
CA ASN A 442 -6.30 -18.41 10.90
C ASN A 442 -4.85 -18.13 10.44
N SER A 443 -4.46 -16.85 10.39
CA SER A 443 -3.11 -16.46 9.97
C SER A 443 -2.03 -16.86 10.98
N ILE A 444 -2.35 -16.84 12.28
CA ILE A 444 -1.39 -17.22 13.34
C ILE A 444 -1.36 -18.74 13.55
N LYS A 445 -2.51 -19.41 13.52
CA LYS A 445 -2.59 -20.85 13.83
C LYS A 445 -2.19 -21.72 12.63
N SER A 446 -1.04 -22.40 12.73
CA SER A 446 -0.64 -23.42 11.77
C SER A 446 -1.36 -24.75 12.06
N GLY A 447 -2.33 -25.13 11.23
CA GLY A 447 -3.03 -26.43 11.33
C GLY A 447 -4.21 -26.47 12.33
N GLY A 448 -5.30 -27.15 11.94
CA GLY A 448 -6.54 -27.29 12.73
C GLY A 448 -7.81 -26.91 11.95
N SER A 449 -8.95 -26.84 12.65
CA SER A 449 -10.22 -26.36 12.07
C SER A 449 -10.08 -24.88 11.68
N SER A 450 -10.11 -24.60 10.37
CA SER A 450 -10.04 -23.26 9.82
C SER A 450 -11.40 -22.58 9.81
N TYR A 451 -11.45 -21.27 10.05
CA TYR A 451 -12.70 -20.49 10.05
C TYR A 451 -13.13 -19.96 8.66
N PHE A 452 -12.59 -20.50 7.56
CA PHE A 452 -12.81 -19.94 6.21
C PHE A 452 -14.29 -19.84 5.82
N GLU A 453 -15.08 -20.90 6.03
CA GLU A 453 -16.51 -20.90 5.69
C GLU A 453 -17.30 -19.86 6.49
N GLU A 454 -16.97 -19.71 7.78
CA GLU A 454 -17.60 -18.72 8.66
C GLU A 454 -17.27 -17.30 8.21
N ILE A 455 -15.99 -17.03 7.88
CA ILE A 455 -15.55 -15.73 7.38
C ILE A 455 -16.22 -15.39 6.04
N LEU A 456 -16.29 -16.34 5.11
CA LEU A 456 -16.94 -16.15 3.81
C LEU A 456 -18.43 -15.81 3.99
N LYS A 457 -19.13 -16.51 4.89
CA LYS A 457 -20.53 -16.22 5.22
C LYS A 457 -20.69 -14.81 5.82
N LEU A 458 -19.81 -14.41 6.73
CA LEU A 458 -19.84 -13.06 7.32
C LEU A 458 -19.69 -11.97 6.25
N TYR A 459 -18.80 -12.16 5.27
CA TYR A 459 -18.67 -11.23 4.15
C TYR A 459 -19.88 -11.25 3.22
N ASP A 460 -20.47 -12.42 2.95
CA ASP A 460 -21.72 -12.54 2.17
C ASP A 460 -22.89 -11.81 2.83
N ASP A 461 -22.94 -11.78 4.16
CA ASP A 461 -23.92 -11.02 4.93
C ASP A 461 -23.61 -9.51 4.91
N LEU A 462 -22.34 -9.12 5.07
CA LEU A 462 -21.90 -7.71 5.01
C LEU A 462 -22.17 -7.06 3.65
N ILE A 463 -21.99 -7.81 2.54
CA ILE A 463 -22.32 -7.36 1.18
C ILE A 463 -23.78 -6.92 1.07
N LYS A 464 -24.69 -7.60 1.78
CA LYS A 464 -26.12 -7.28 1.79
C LYS A 464 -26.45 -6.16 2.79
N LEU A 465 -25.79 -6.17 3.95
CA LEU A 465 -26.08 -5.28 5.08
C LEU A 465 -25.56 -3.84 4.87
N ASP A 466 -24.40 -3.67 4.23
CA ASP A 466 -23.77 -2.36 4.00
C ASP A 466 -23.45 -2.15 2.51
N ALA A 467 -24.54 -2.04 1.73
CA ALA A 467 -24.50 -1.89 0.27
C ALA A 467 -23.55 -0.80 -0.25
N PRO A 468 -23.37 0.38 0.38
CA PRO A 468 -22.37 1.36 -0.07
C PRO A 468 -20.92 0.85 -0.08
N HIS A 469 -20.58 -0.18 0.71
CA HIS A 469 -19.23 -0.75 0.83
C HIS A 469 -19.11 -2.15 0.24
N PHE A 470 -20.10 -2.60 -0.55
CA PHE A 470 -20.13 -3.97 -1.09
C PHE A 470 -18.84 -4.37 -1.84
N SER A 471 -18.23 -3.44 -2.58
CA SER A 471 -16.97 -3.69 -3.29
C SER A 471 -15.83 -4.05 -2.34
N TYR A 472 -15.71 -3.36 -1.21
CA TYR A 472 -14.70 -3.67 -0.19
C TYR A 472 -14.90 -5.08 0.37
N TYR A 473 -16.14 -5.46 0.70
CA TYR A 473 -16.40 -6.80 1.22
C TYR A 473 -16.19 -7.90 0.18
N ARG A 474 -16.48 -7.65 -1.09
CA ARG A 474 -16.17 -8.59 -2.18
C ARG A 474 -14.67 -8.81 -2.34
N ASP A 475 -13.88 -7.74 -2.20
CA ASP A 475 -12.42 -7.82 -2.23
C ASP A 475 -11.90 -8.66 -1.07
N GLU A 476 -12.32 -8.38 0.16
CA GLU A 476 -11.92 -9.13 1.35
C GLU A 476 -12.37 -10.61 1.27
N ARG A 477 -13.58 -10.87 0.77
CA ARG A 477 -14.08 -12.22 0.52
C ARG A 477 -13.20 -12.97 -0.50
N SER A 478 -12.77 -12.29 -1.56
CA SER A 478 -11.88 -12.88 -2.58
C SER A 478 -10.53 -13.27 -1.97
N LEU A 479 -9.99 -12.43 -1.07
CA LEU A 479 -8.76 -12.74 -0.33
C LEU A 479 -8.95 -13.98 0.53
N VAL A 480 -10.02 -14.07 1.33
CA VAL A 480 -10.28 -15.24 2.18
C VAL A 480 -10.43 -16.52 1.37
N LEU A 481 -11.09 -16.46 0.21
CA LEU A 481 -11.24 -17.60 -0.68
C LEU A 481 -9.90 -18.07 -1.25
N LEU A 482 -9.05 -17.14 -1.69
CA LEU A 482 -7.70 -17.45 -2.16
C LEU A 482 -6.81 -17.96 -1.02
N ASP A 483 -6.96 -17.45 0.20
CA ASP A 483 -6.28 -17.97 1.38
C ASP A 483 -6.66 -19.44 1.59
N GLN A 484 -7.96 -19.76 1.60
CA GLN A 484 -8.46 -21.12 1.75
C GLN A 484 -7.89 -22.05 0.68
N MET A 485 -7.96 -21.65 -0.59
CA MET A 485 -7.51 -22.46 -1.73
C MET A 485 -6.00 -22.69 -1.73
N THR A 486 -5.22 -21.73 -1.23
CA THR A 486 -3.74 -21.80 -1.22
C THR A 486 -3.16 -22.17 0.14
N SER A 487 -4.00 -22.39 1.16
CA SER A 487 -3.58 -22.64 2.54
C SER A 487 -2.84 -23.97 2.70
N SER A 488 -3.25 -24.98 1.94
CA SER A 488 -2.71 -26.33 1.97
C SER A 488 -2.51 -26.90 0.57
N LYS A 489 -1.61 -27.88 0.47
CA LYS A 489 -1.40 -28.62 -0.77
C LYS A 489 -2.69 -29.28 -1.27
N ASP A 490 -3.42 -29.93 -0.37
CA ASP A 490 -4.62 -30.70 -0.72
C ASP A 490 -5.71 -29.78 -1.26
N SER A 491 -5.86 -28.58 -0.70
CA SER A 491 -6.78 -27.56 -1.21
C SER A 491 -6.36 -27.03 -2.59
N LEU A 492 -5.06 -26.77 -2.80
CA LEU A 492 -4.58 -26.20 -4.06
C LEU A 492 -4.63 -27.19 -5.22
N VAL A 493 -4.41 -28.47 -4.93
CA VAL A 493 -4.47 -29.60 -5.87
C VAL A 493 -5.78 -29.64 -6.66
N GLU A 494 -6.92 -29.30 -6.03
CA GLU A 494 -8.24 -29.31 -6.69
C GLU A 494 -8.33 -28.33 -7.87
N TYR A 495 -7.49 -27.30 -7.85
CA TYR A 495 -7.43 -26.24 -8.87
C TYR A 495 -6.27 -26.44 -9.85
N CYS A 496 -5.51 -27.53 -9.71
CA CYS A 496 -4.37 -27.83 -10.56
C CYS A 496 -4.80 -28.72 -11.75
N SER A 497 -4.44 -28.30 -12.95
CA SER A 497 -4.63 -29.08 -14.19
C SER A 497 -3.30 -29.26 -14.91
N ARG A 498 -3.14 -30.39 -15.59
CA ARG A 498 -1.95 -30.65 -16.38
C ARG A 498 -2.19 -30.16 -17.79
N CYS A 499 -1.33 -29.30 -18.29
CA CYS A 499 -1.37 -28.90 -19.69
C CYS A 499 -0.33 -29.72 -20.45
N GLU A 500 -0.79 -30.59 -21.35
CA GLU A 500 0.09 -31.46 -22.15
C GLU A 500 0.67 -30.75 -23.39
N ASN A 501 0.15 -29.56 -23.71
CA ASN A 501 0.31 -28.90 -25.01
C ASN A 501 1.38 -27.80 -25.08
N THR A 502 2.44 -27.79 -24.25
CA THR A 502 3.35 -26.62 -24.27
C THR A 502 4.83 -26.91 -24.51
N SER A 503 5.40 -26.20 -25.48
CA SER A 503 6.84 -25.88 -25.55
C SER A 503 7.20 -24.62 -24.73
N PHE A 504 6.26 -24.11 -23.92
CA PHE A 504 6.33 -22.80 -23.26
C PHE A 504 6.89 -22.86 -21.82
N SER A 505 6.93 -24.05 -21.20
CA SER A 505 7.29 -24.20 -19.80
C SER A 505 8.80 -24.34 -19.55
N CYS A 506 9.29 -23.61 -18.55
CA CYS A 506 10.69 -23.58 -18.15
C CYS A 506 11.07 -24.65 -17.12
N ILE A 507 10.11 -25.07 -16.30
CA ILE A 507 10.30 -25.99 -15.17
C ILE A 507 9.27 -27.10 -15.29
N ASN A 508 9.73 -28.35 -15.20
CA ASN A 508 8.84 -29.50 -15.20
C ASN A 508 8.28 -29.79 -13.79
N PRO A 509 6.99 -30.13 -13.66
CA PRO A 509 6.00 -30.36 -14.71
C PRO A 509 5.20 -29.09 -15.09
N GLN A 510 4.53 -29.17 -16.23
CA GLN A 510 3.64 -28.12 -16.74
C GLN A 510 2.29 -28.14 -16.03
N LEU A 511 2.16 -27.28 -15.01
CA LEU A 511 0.94 -27.16 -14.23
C LEU A 511 0.24 -25.83 -14.49
N CYS A 512 -1.07 -25.90 -14.73
CA CYS A 512 -1.96 -24.76 -14.79
C CYS A 512 -2.79 -24.68 -13.51
N ILE A 513 -2.76 -23.51 -12.87
CA ILE A 513 -3.67 -23.17 -11.79
C ILE A 513 -4.93 -22.56 -12.41
N ASN A 514 -6.06 -23.25 -12.26
CA ASN A 514 -7.35 -22.82 -12.75
C ASN A 514 -8.18 -22.22 -11.61
N PHE A 515 -8.25 -20.88 -11.60
CA PHE A 515 -9.08 -20.07 -10.72
C PHE A 515 -10.23 -19.39 -11.49
N SER A 516 -10.70 -20.03 -12.56
CA SER A 516 -11.81 -19.51 -13.37
C SER A 516 -13.16 -19.63 -12.67
N GLY A 517 -14.07 -18.67 -12.88
CA GLY A 517 -15.46 -18.78 -12.43
C GLY A 517 -15.67 -18.66 -10.91
N LEU A 518 -14.72 -18.07 -10.18
CA LEU A 518 -14.74 -17.99 -8.71
C LEU A 518 -15.33 -16.68 -8.15
N ASN A 519 -15.83 -15.79 -9.02
CA ASN A 519 -16.34 -14.45 -8.69
C ASN A 519 -15.32 -13.55 -7.96
N LEU A 520 -14.03 -13.77 -8.22
CA LEU A 520 -12.94 -13.00 -7.62
C LEU A 520 -13.00 -11.54 -8.09
N THR A 521 -12.83 -10.62 -7.15
CA THR A 521 -12.72 -9.16 -7.42
C THR A 521 -11.31 -8.63 -7.16
N ARG A 522 -10.52 -9.37 -6.37
CA ARG A 522 -9.15 -9.06 -6.00
C ARG A 522 -8.29 -10.31 -5.90
N ILE A 523 -7.02 -10.19 -6.30
CA ILE A 523 -5.99 -11.22 -6.14
C ILE A 523 -5.22 -11.00 -4.83
N GLY A 524 -4.83 -12.11 -4.17
CA GLY A 524 -4.01 -12.13 -2.96
C GLY A 524 -3.24 -13.44 -2.83
N PHE A 525 -2.43 -13.55 -1.77
CA PHE A 525 -1.63 -14.74 -1.45
C PHE A 525 -0.67 -15.21 -2.56
N VAL A 526 -0.25 -14.28 -3.42
CA VAL A 526 0.67 -14.53 -4.55
C VAL A 526 2.02 -15.06 -4.10
N GLU A 527 2.41 -14.78 -2.86
CA GLU A 527 3.62 -15.30 -2.23
C GLU A 527 3.62 -16.83 -2.10
N ARG A 528 2.45 -17.49 -2.19
CA ARG A 528 2.29 -18.96 -2.22
C ARG A 528 2.24 -19.53 -3.64
N LEU A 529 2.32 -18.69 -4.66
CA LEU A 529 2.14 -19.05 -6.07
C LEU A 529 3.34 -18.65 -6.94
N LEU A 530 4.48 -18.30 -6.33
CA LEU A 530 5.66 -17.76 -7.05
C LEU A 530 6.25 -18.68 -8.14
N TRP A 531 5.90 -19.96 -8.10
CA TRP A 531 6.32 -21.02 -9.02
C TRP A 531 5.41 -21.18 -10.25
N VAL A 532 4.24 -20.55 -10.23
CA VAL A 532 3.21 -20.74 -11.25
C VAL A 532 3.67 -20.18 -12.59
N GLN A 533 3.52 -21.00 -13.63
CA GLN A 533 3.85 -20.63 -15.02
C GLN A 533 2.59 -20.41 -15.88
N ILE A 534 1.50 -21.12 -15.59
CA ILE A 534 0.24 -21.01 -16.31
C ILE A 534 -0.85 -20.72 -15.29
N LEU A 535 -1.54 -19.60 -15.45
CA LEU A 535 -2.59 -19.13 -14.54
C LEU A 535 -3.83 -18.74 -15.34
N ASP A 536 -4.95 -19.40 -15.01
CA ASP A 536 -6.26 -19.07 -15.56
C ASP A 536 -7.11 -18.36 -14.50
N LEU A 537 -7.40 -17.08 -14.73
CA LEU A 537 -8.26 -16.22 -13.93
C LEU A 537 -9.51 -15.78 -14.71
N SER A 538 -9.88 -16.51 -15.77
CA SER A 538 -11.02 -16.17 -16.62
C SER A 538 -12.36 -16.21 -15.87
N HIS A 539 -13.37 -15.52 -16.40
CA HIS A 539 -14.73 -15.55 -15.85
C HIS A 539 -14.80 -15.12 -14.37
N ASN A 540 -14.13 -14.02 -14.02
CA ASN A 540 -14.16 -13.41 -12.70
C ASN A 540 -14.67 -11.95 -12.78
N ASN A 541 -14.50 -11.17 -11.72
CA ASN A 541 -14.91 -9.77 -11.65
C ASN A 541 -13.71 -8.86 -11.31
N LEU A 542 -12.52 -9.23 -11.78
CA LEU A 542 -11.30 -8.46 -11.52
C LEU A 542 -11.35 -7.13 -12.25
N THR A 543 -11.07 -6.05 -11.53
CA THR A 543 -10.89 -4.70 -12.10
C THR A 543 -9.41 -4.31 -12.18
N SER A 544 -8.57 -5.02 -11.43
CA SER A 544 -7.13 -4.79 -11.29
C SER A 544 -6.41 -6.12 -11.06
N ILE A 545 -5.15 -6.17 -11.49
CA ILE A 545 -4.27 -7.35 -11.38
C ILE A 545 -3.05 -7.09 -10.48
N LEU A 546 -3.15 -6.09 -9.59
CA LEU A 546 -2.10 -5.78 -8.61
C LEU A 546 -1.74 -7.02 -7.78
N GLY A 547 -0.44 -7.23 -7.58
CA GLY A 547 0.13 -8.40 -6.92
C GLY A 547 0.65 -9.45 -7.91
N LEU A 548 0.09 -9.54 -9.13
CA LEU A 548 0.57 -10.51 -10.12
C LEU A 548 1.99 -10.23 -10.59
N GLU A 549 2.51 -9.00 -10.43
CA GLU A 549 3.91 -8.69 -10.71
C GLU A 549 4.90 -9.55 -9.91
N ALA A 550 4.47 -10.18 -8.81
CA ALA A 550 5.30 -11.13 -8.06
C ALA A 550 5.59 -12.44 -8.83
N LEU A 551 4.73 -12.83 -9.78
CA LEU A 551 4.79 -14.13 -10.47
C LEU A 551 5.77 -14.09 -11.65
N GLN A 552 7.06 -13.91 -11.37
CA GLN A 552 8.09 -13.70 -12.40
C GLN A 552 8.32 -14.90 -13.35
N LEU A 553 7.78 -16.06 -12.99
CA LEU A 553 7.77 -17.27 -13.83
C LEU A 553 6.54 -17.39 -14.73
N LEU A 554 5.56 -16.48 -14.62
CA LEU A 554 4.33 -16.58 -15.37
C LEU A 554 4.57 -16.42 -16.88
N VAL A 555 4.14 -17.43 -17.65
CA VAL A 555 4.29 -17.53 -19.11
C VAL A 555 2.95 -17.36 -19.81
N CYS A 556 1.89 -17.98 -19.27
CA CYS A 556 0.54 -17.92 -19.81
C CYS A 556 -0.42 -17.36 -18.76
N LEU A 557 -1.16 -16.30 -19.11
CA LEU A 557 -2.14 -15.66 -18.23
C LEU A 557 -3.47 -15.49 -18.96
N ASN A 558 -4.53 -16.08 -18.41
CA ASN A 558 -5.90 -15.83 -18.85
C ASN A 558 -6.60 -14.86 -17.91
N LEU A 559 -7.04 -13.72 -18.43
CA LEU A 559 -7.85 -12.72 -17.75
C LEU A 559 -9.15 -12.46 -18.50
N SER A 560 -9.55 -13.35 -19.41
CA SER A 560 -10.77 -13.18 -20.20
C SER A 560 -12.02 -13.10 -19.31
N HIS A 561 -13.07 -12.43 -19.79
CA HIS A 561 -14.34 -12.31 -19.05
C HIS A 561 -14.14 -11.76 -17.62
N ASN A 562 -13.50 -10.60 -17.51
CA ASN A 562 -13.34 -9.83 -16.27
C ASN A 562 -13.88 -8.38 -16.45
N GLN A 563 -13.57 -7.47 -15.52
CA GLN A 563 -14.07 -6.08 -15.48
C GLN A 563 -12.93 -5.06 -15.56
N ILE A 564 -11.84 -5.39 -16.27
CA ILE A 564 -10.69 -4.51 -16.41
C ILE A 564 -11.05 -3.38 -17.40
N MET A 565 -11.03 -2.12 -16.94
CA MET A 565 -11.52 -0.97 -17.72
C MET A 565 -10.43 -0.15 -18.43
N SER A 566 -9.20 -0.17 -17.92
CA SER A 566 -8.13 0.71 -18.40
C SER A 566 -6.79 -0.01 -18.55
N PHE A 567 -5.90 0.54 -19.39
CA PHE A 567 -4.53 0.02 -19.53
C PHE A 567 -3.69 0.22 -18.27
N THR A 568 -3.96 1.26 -17.49
CA THR A 568 -3.26 1.49 -16.22
C THR A 568 -3.51 0.36 -15.20
N ALA A 569 -4.69 -0.26 -15.21
CA ALA A 569 -4.98 -1.44 -14.38
C ALA A 569 -4.09 -2.64 -14.71
N LEU A 570 -3.63 -2.74 -15.97
CA LEU A 570 -2.78 -3.81 -16.50
C LEU A 570 -1.27 -3.58 -16.29
N GLU A 571 -0.86 -2.43 -15.76
CA GLU A 571 0.54 -2.08 -15.53
C GLU A 571 1.42 -3.20 -14.91
N PRO A 572 0.96 -4.02 -13.95
CA PRO A 572 1.75 -5.13 -13.40
C PRO A 572 2.37 -6.08 -14.43
N ILE A 573 1.73 -6.29 -15.59
CA ILE A 573 2.26 -7.20 -16.63
C ILE A 573 3.61 -6.74 -17.20
N LYS A 574 3.94 -5.44 -17.13
CA LYS A 574 5.25 -4.93 -17.59
C LYS A 574 6.41 -5.52 -16.80
N SER A 575 6.16 -5.96 -15.57
CA SER A 575 7.16 -6.60 -14.73
C SER A 575 7.34 -8.09 -15.02
N LEU A 576 6.45 -8.70 -15.82
CA LEU A 576 6.44 -10.13 -16.12
C LEU A 576 7.25 -10.44 -17.38
N GLN A 577 8.57 -10.52 -17.23
CA GLN A 577 9.51 -10.71 -18.36
C GLN A 577 9.33 -12.05 -19.09
N SER A 578 8.75 -13.05 -18.41
CA SER A 578 8.55 -14.39 -18.96
C SER A 578 7.22 -14.56 -19.70
N LEU A 579 6.33 -13.56 -19.67
CA LEU A 579 4.97 -13.67 -20.22
C LEU A 579 5.02 -13.77 -21.76
N LYS A 580 4.35 -14.79 -22.32
CA LYS A 580 4.28 -15.08 -23.75
C LYS A 580 2.86 -15.17 -24.29
N VAL A 581 1.91 -15.64 -23.48
CA VAL A 581 0.51 -15.78 -23.85
C VAL A 581 -0.33 -14.97 -22.87
N LEU A 582 -1.14 -14.06 -23.41
CA LEU A 582 -2.01 -13.20 -22.62
C LEU A 582 -3.41 -13.14 -23.26
N ASP A 583 -4.42 -13.57 -22.52
CA ASP A 583 -5.82 -13.40 -22.92
C ASP A 583 -6.49 -12.34 -22.06
N LEU A 584 -6.92 -11.24 -22.71
CA LEU A 584 -7.63 -10.10 -22.13
C LEU A 584 -9.03 -9.96 -22.73
N SER A 585 -9.51 -10.96 -23.46
CA SER A 585 -10.79 -10.88 -24.18
C SER A 585 -11.97 -10.65 -23.24
N PHE A 586 -13.02 -10.02 -23.75
CA PHE A 586 -14.27 -9.77 -23.02
C PHE A 586 -14.07 -9.07 -21.66
N ASN A 587 -13.24 -8.02 -21.66
CA ASN A 587 -13.13 -7.05 -20.57
C ASN A 587 -13.77 -5.70 -21.00
N GLU A 588 -13.50 -4.64 -20.26
CA GLU A 588 -14.00 -3.28 -20.54
C GLU A 588 -12.87 -2.32 -20.94
N ILE A 589 -11.74 -2.84 -21.44
CA ILE A 589 -10.54 -2.04 -21.71
C ILE A 589 -10.85 -0.95 -22.75
N GLY A 590 -10.58 0.30 -22.37
CA GLY A 590 -10.86 1.48 -23.17
C GLY A 590 -12.19 2.16 -22.87
N SER A 591 -12.98 1.64 -21.92
CA SER A 591 -14.16 2.34 -21.40
C SER A 591 -13.78 3.56 -20.56
N HIS A 592 -12.62 3.52 -19.90
CA HIS A 592 -12.09 4.60 -19.09
C HIS A 592 -10.57 4.75 -19.30
N PRO A 593 -10.03 6.00 -19.39
CA PRO A 593 -8.60 6.18 -19.68
C PRO A 593 -7.74 5.78 -18.48
N VAL A 594 -8.17 6.07 -17.26
CA VAL A 594 -7.40 5.79 -16.05
C VAL A 594 -8.16 4.84 -15.14
N ASP A 595 -7.43 4.02 -14.42
CA ASP A 595 -7.96 3.17 -13.36
C ASP A 595 -8.39 4.05 -12.18
N THR A 596 -9.68 4.38 -12.13
CA THR A 596 -10.30 5.12 -11.01
C THR A 596 -10.51 4.26 -9.77
N THR A 597 -10.23 2.95 -9.84
CA THR A 597 -10.37 2.03 -8.70
C THR A 597 -9.13 2.03 -7.81
N ARG A 598 -8.00 2.59 -8.29
CA ARG A 598 -6.79 2.77 -7.48
C ARG A 598 -6.95 3.93 -6.49
N TYR A 599 -6.91 3.62 -5.21
CA TYR A 599 -6.87 4.61 -4.11
C TYR A 599 -5.63 5.52 -4.13
N LEU A 600 -4.55 5.12 -4.85
CA LEU A 600 -3.32 5.90 -5.04
C LEU A 600 -3.08 6.09 -6.54
N CYS A 601 -3.46 7.26 -7.06
CA CYS A 601 -3.27 7.66 -8.45
C CYS A 601 -1.81 8.04 -8.76
N SER A 602 -0.88 7.10 -8.62
CA SER A 602 0.44 7.22 -9.22
C SER A 602 0.71 5.99 -10.06
N SER A 603 -0.01 5.85 -11.18
CA SER A 603 0.49 4.95 -12.23
C SER A 603 1.71 5.63 -12.86
N PRO A 604 2.89 4.99 -12.93
CA PRO A 604 4.05 5.49 -13.66
C PRO A 604 3.74 5.83 -15.12
N LEU A 605 2.69 5.24 -15.72
CA LEU A 605 2.24 5.63 -17.07
C LEU A 605 1.88 7.11 -17.14
N SER A 606 1.38 7.74 -16.06
CA SER A 606 1.04 9.17 -16.07
C SER A 606 2.24 10.12 -16.05
N HIS A 607 3.45 9.62 -15.77
CA HIS A 607 4.65 10.45 -15.60
C HIS A 607 5.86 10.05 -16.47
N THR A 608 5.83 8.87 -17.12
CA THR A 608 6.87 8.44 -18.06
C THR A 608 6.42 8.66 -19.50
N CYS A 609 6.32 9.92 -19.92
CA CYS A 609 6.14 10.27 -21.33
C CYS A 609 7.49 10.70 -21.90
N ASN A 610 8.43 9.74 -22.00
CA ASN A 610 9.52 9.90 -22.96
C ASN A 610 8.94 9.45 -24.29
N VAL A 611 8.90 10.35 -25.27
CA VAL A 611 8.52 9.99 -26.66
C VAL A 611 9.45 8.86 -27.09
N THR A 612 8.91 7.66 -27.28
CA THR A 612 9.70 6.51 -27.76
C THR A 612 9.85 6.60 -29.28
N GLU A 613 10.92 6.03 -29.84
CA GLU A 613 11.12 5.98 -31.30
C GLU A 613 9.88 5.37 -32.00
N THR A 614 9.26 4.38 -31.36
CA THR A 614 7.98 3.77 -31.74
C THR A 614 6.87 4.80 -31.90
N MET A 615 6.75 5.77 -30.99
CA MET A 615 5.77 6.85 -31.11
C MET A 615 6.06 7.75 -32.31
N GLU A 616 7.33 8.08 -32.58
CA GLU A 616 7.68 8.92 -33.74
C GLU A 616 7.45 8.20 -35.09
N GLU A 617 7.63 6.88 -35.14
CA GLU A 617 7.32 6.04 -36.30
C GLU A 617 5.81 5.95 -36.54
N LEU A 618 5.02 5.70 -35.49
CA LEU A 618 3.56 5.63 -35.57
C LEU A 618 2.93 6.98 -35.97
N ALA A 619 3.50 8.11 -35.54
CA ALA A 619 3.09 9.45 -35.96
C ALA A 619 3.25 9.67 -37.48
N ARG A 620 4.35 9.17 -38.07
CA ARG A 620 4.64 9.29 -39.50
C ARG A 620 3.64 8.53 -40.37
N GLU A 621 2.95 7.54 -39.80
CA GLU A 621 1.99 6.67 -40.48
C GLU A 621 0.52 7.05 -40.25
N ASN A 622 0.23 8.28 -39.79
CA ASN A 622 -1.12 8.81 -39.50
C ASN A 622 -1.89 8.07 -38.39
N ILE A 623 -1.22 7.33 -37.51
CA ILE A 623 -1.86 6.78 -36.30
C ILE A 623 -1.90 7.90 -35.24
N LYS A 624 -3.09 8.21 -34.72
CA LYS A 624 -3.26 9.20 -33.65
C LYS A 624 -2.76 8.64 -32.32
N ILE A 625 -1.49 8.90 -32.01
CA ILE A 625 -0.83 8.46 -30.76
C ILE A 625 -1.62 8.87 -29.52
N GLY A 626 -2.21 10.07 -29.52
CA GLY A 626 -3.00 10.58 -28.40
C GLY A 626 -4.18 9.68 -28.00
N ASP A 627 -4.69 8.85 -28.92
CA ASP A 627 -5.83 7.97 -28.66
C ASP A 627 -5.41 6.65 -27.98
N PHE A 628 -4.11 6.27 -28.05
CA PHE A 628 -3.63 4.94 -27.61
C PHE A 628 -2.28 4.95 -26.87
N TRP A 629 -1.81 6.11 -26.40
CA TRP A 629 -0.48 6.25 -25.81
C TRP A 629 -0.21 5.29 -24.64
N GLU A 630 -1.22 5.00 -23.80
CA GLU A 630 -1.09 4.04 -22.68
C GLU A 630 -0.90 2.61 -23.16
N ALA A 631 -1.61 2.22 -24.22
CA ALA A 631 -1.47 0.91 -24.83
C ALA A 631 -0.07 0.74 -25.45
N ILE A 632 0.43 1.80 -26.13
CA ILE A 632 1.79 1.80 -26.70
C ILE A 632 2.81 1.58 -25.59
N LEU A 633 2.76 2.40 -24.54
CA LEU A 633 3.68 2.28 -23.41
C LEU A 633 3.59 0.90 -22.74
N LEU A 634 2.39 0.34 -22.59
CA LEU A 634 2.19 -0.97 -21.99
C LEU A 634 2.85 -2.07 -22.84
N PHE A 635 2.49 -2.12 -24.13
CA PHE A 635 2.84 -3.23 -25.01
C PHE A 635 4.25 -3.18 -25.57
N GLU A 636 4.86 -2.00 -25.74
CA GLU A 636 6.22 -1.87 -26.33
C GLU A 636 7.29 -2.64 -25.55
N SER A 637 7.07 -2.84 -24.25
CA SER A 637 7.99 -3.55 -23.37
C SER A 637 7.77 -5.07 -23.33
N LEU A 638 6.68 -5.57 -23.91
CA LEU A 638 6.27 -6.97 -23.80
C LEU A 638 6.73 -7.79 -25.01
N GLN A 639 7.16 -9.03 -24.75
CA GLN A 639 7.58 -9.97 -25.78
C GLN A 639 6.55 -11.11 -25.93
N LEU A 640 5.29 -10.75 -26.17
CA LEU A 640 4.19 -11.71 -26.32
C LEU A 640 4.26 -12.42 -27.68
N ALA A 641 3.94 -13.72 -27.67
CA ALA A 641 3.74 -14.54 -28.87
C ALA A 641 2.25 -14.64 -29.23
N GLN A 642 1.36 -14.60 -28.24
CA GLN A 642 -0.09 -14.62 -28.41
C GLN A 642 -0.77 -13.58 -27.52
N LEU A 643 -1.72 -12.84 -28.10
CA LEU A 643 -2.55 -11.86 -27.41
C LEU A 643 -3.99 -11.97 -27.89
N ASP A 644 -4.93 -12.11 -26.97
CA ASP A 644 -6.37 -12.09 -27.27
C ASP A 644 -7.00 -10.85 -26.60
N MET A 645 -7.65 -10.00 -27.40
CA MET A 645 -8.23 -8.72 -26.97
C MET A 645 -9.70 -8.58 -27.35
N GLN A 646 -10.27 -9.52 -28.10
CA GLN A 646 -11.64 -9.42 -28.63
C GLN A 646 -12.66 -9.06 -27.55
N GLY A 647 -13.69 -8.31 -27.91
CA GLY A 647 -14.79 -7.97 -26.99
C GLY A 647 -14.52 -6.79 -26.06
N ASN A 648 -13.33 -6.18 -26.09
CA ASN A 648 -13.07 -4.93 -25.37
C ASN A 648 -13.53 -3.69 -26.16
N PRO A 649 -14.02 -2.61 -25.51
CA PRO A 649 -14.38 -1.34 -26.15
C PRO A 649 -13.28 -0.72 -27.04
N VAL A 650 -12.02 -0.87 -26.67
CA VAL A 650 -10.87 -0.37 -27.45
C VAL A 650 -10.67 -1.13 -28.78
N THR A 651 -11.21 -2.34 -28.89
CA THR A 651 -10.95 -3.25 -30.00
C THR A 651 -11.62 -2.76 -31.27
N ASN A 652 -10.82 -2.19 -32.17
CA ASN A 652 -11.21 -1.83 -33.52
C ASN A 652 -10.03 -2.09 -34.46
N GLU A 653 -10.25 -2.01 -35.78
CA GLU A 653 -9.22 -2.28 -36.78
C GLU A 653 -7.98 -1.40 -36.61
N ARG A 654 -8.13 -0.13 -36.18
CA ARG A 654 -6.98 0.75 -35.95
C ARG A 654 -6.14 0.28 -34.77
N PHE A 655 -6.79 -0.14 -33.70
CA PHE A 655 -6.13 -0.68 -32.52
C PHE A 655 -5.44 -2.02 -32.82
N ARG A 656 -6.05 -2.87 -33.65
CA ARG A 656 -5.43 -4.12 -34.11
C ARG A 656 -4.10 -3.86 -34.83
N VAL A 657 -4.11 -2.96 -35.81
CA VAL A 657 -2.89 -2.56 -36.56
C VAL A 657 -1.84 -1.96 -35.62
N LEU A 658 -2.24 -1.20 -34.60
CA LEU A 658 -1.33 -0.66 -33.59
C LEU A 658 -0.64 -1.79 -32.81
N VAL A 659 -1.41 -2.76 -32.31
CA VAL A 659 -0.88 -3.88 -31.51
C VAL A 659 0.11 -4.72 -32.33
N GLU A 660 -0.23 -5.04 -33.58
CA GLU A 660 0.65 -5.79 -34.50
C GLU A 660 2.00 -5.09 -34.72
N LYS A 661 2.03 -3.75 -34.68
CA LYS A 661 3.27 -2.95 -34.81
C LYS A 661 4.05 -2.81 -33.51
N VAL A 662 3.35 -2.59 -32.41
CA VAL A 662 3.97 -2.31 -31.10
C VAL A 662 4.53 -3.59 -30.46
N ILE A 663 4.04 -4.78 -30.84
CA ILE A 663 4.53 -6.07 -30.35
C ILE A 663 5.13 -6.88 -31.53
N PRO A 664 6.40 -6.65 -31.91
CA PRO A 664 6.98 -7.31 -33.09
C PRO A 664 7.08 -8.83 -32.99
N CYS A 665 7.08 -9.39 -31.78
CA CYS A 665 7.16 -10.84 -31.56
C CYS A 665 5.79 -11.56 -31.65
N LEU A 666 4.71 -10.82 -31.87
CA LEU A 666 3.36 -11.36 -31.85
C LEU A 666 3.10 -12.22 -33.08
N LYS A 667 2.78 -13.50 -32.85
CA LYS A 667 2.44 -14.47 -33.91
C LYS A 667 0.93 -14.67 -34.02
N TRP A 668 0.20 -14.57 -32.91
CA TRP A 668 -1.24 -14.80 -32.84
C TRP A 668 -1.97 -13.63 -32.18
N LEU A 669 -3.00 -13.11 -32.86
CA LEU A 669 -3.87 -12.05 -32.37
C LEU A 669 -5.35 -12.41 -32.57
N ASP A 670 -6.09 -12.53 -31.47
CA ASP A 670 -7.48 -13.00 -31.43
C ASP A 670 -7.65 -14.36 -32.14
N GLY A 671 -6.79 -15.32 -31.80
CA GLY A 671 -6.74 -16.66 -32.41
C GLY A 671 -6.37 -16.71 -33.91
N LYS A 672 -5.97 -15.59 -34.52
CA LYS A 672 -5.57 -15.52 -35.94
C LYS A 672 -4.08 -15.24 -36.09
N PRO A 673 -3.41 -15.80 -37.10
CA PRO A 673 -2.01 -15.49 -37.36
C PRO A 673 -1.86 -14.02 -37.76
N VAL A 674 -0.87 -13.34 -37.18
CA VAL A 674 -0.43 -11.99 -37.55
C VAL A 674 0.38 -12.07 -38.84
N ARG A 675 0.22 -11.10 -39.74
CA ARG A 675 0.78 -11.12 -41.10
C ARG A 675 2.17 -10.52 -41.20
#